data_AF-A0A2I0TM42-F1
#
_entry.id   AF-A0A2I0TM42-F1
#
_cell.length_a   1.000
_cell.length_b   1.000
_cell.length_c   1.000
_cell.angle_alpha   90.00
_cell.angle_beta   90.00
_cell.angle_gamma   90.00
#
_symmetry.space_group_name_H-M   'P 1'
#
loop_
_entity.id
_entity.type
_entity.pdbx_description
1 polymer ?
#
loop_
_entity_poly.entity_id
_entity_poly.type
_entity_poly.pdbx_seq_one_letter_code
_entity_poly.pdbx_strand_id
1 'polypeptide(L)'
;MAQNFKKVFGDMLLTKPVDICADGLPSPNQLKRKILIKHKKLAEGSAYEELPTSVMYSENDISNSIKNGILYLEDPINHEWNPHYFVLTSSKIYYSGETTSDQGNEDEEEQKEAGFCGLEGKPCGMAEVWDDVDVQRPVDSDVSFLERWYHANLTRAQAEHMLMRVPRDGAFLVRKRSEPSSYAISFRAEGKIKHCRVQQEGQTVLLGNSEFESLVDLISYYEKHPLYRKMKLRYPINEETLEKIGTAEPDYGALYEGRHPGFYVEANPMPTFKCAVKALFDYKAQREDELTFTKNAIIQNVEKQEGGWWRGDYGGKKQLWFPSNYVEEITGPSSLEPEQEQQLDENSPLGDLLGEIGTERACYRDMSSFPETKAEKYVNKIKGKKFLQYNRLQLSRIYPKGQRLDSSNYDPLPMWICGSQLVALNFQTPDKPMQMNQALFMSSGQCGYVLQPTNMRDDIFDPFDKSTLRGVEPLSISIEVLGARHLPKNGRGIVCPFVEVEVSGAEYDNAKQKTEIVADNGLNPLWTPKQFHFQVSNPDFAFLRFVVYEEDMFSDENFLAQATFLVKGLKTGFRAVPLKNNYSENLELASLLVKIDIFPSKQENGEINLFSASALRERAGDASSQLLASRGREGSFDSRYQQPFEDFRVSQEQLADHFESRERRVLRRTRVNGDNRL
;
A
#
# COMPACT_ATOMS: atom_id res chain seq x y z
N MET A 1 23.20 12.14 27.60
CA MET A 1 22.41 10.92 27.27
C MET A 1 22.92 9.66 27.98
N ALA A 2 24.18 9.25 27.81
CA ALA A 2 24.71 8.01 28.41
C ALA A 2 24.55 7.93 29.96
N GLN A 3 24.78 9.03 30.67
CA GLN A 3 24.52 9.10 32.12
C GLN A 3 23.04 8.86 32.45
N ASN A 4 22.12 9.39 31.64
CA ASN A 4 20.69 9.16 31.80
C ASN A 4 20.33 7.69 31.55
N PHE A 5 20.88 7.03 30.51
CA PHE A 5 20.63 5.60 30.30
C PHE A 5 21.07 4.76 31.50
N LYS A 6 22.25 5.03 32.06
CA LYS A 6 22.71 4.34 33.27
C LYS A 6 21.80 4.60 34.46
N LYS A 7 21.39 5.86 34.67
CA LYS A 7 20.50 6.26 35.78
C LYS A 7 19.10 5.65 35.66
N VAL A 8 18.52 5.64 34.47
CA VAL A 8 17.14 5.25 34.22
C VAL A 8 17.00 3.74 34.07
N PHE A 9 17.85 3.10 33.26
CA PHE A 9 17.73 1.67 32.98
C PHE A 9 18.47 0.79 34.00
N GLY A 10 19.44 1.34 34.75
CA GLY A 10 20.16 0.62 35.79
C GLY A 10 20.67 -0.75 35.30
N ASP A 11 20.29 -1.81 36.02
CA ASP A 11 20.68 -3.20 35.73
C ASP A 11 20.04 -3.79 34.46
N MET A 12 19.01 -3.15 33.92
CA MET A 12 18.46 -3.55 32.62
C MET A 12 19.40 -3.16 31.48
N LEU A 13 20.25 -2.15 31.65
CA LEU A 13 21.21 -1.76 30.61
C LEU A 13 22.35 -2.78 30.50
N LEU A 14 22.55 -3.38 29.32
CA LEU A 14 23.70 -4.24 29.09
C LEU A 14 24.98 -3.40 28.93
N THR A 15 25.86 -3.45 29.94
CA THR A 15 27.10 -2.65 29.97
C THR A 15 28.37 -3.50 29.88
N LYS A 16 28.26 -4.82 30.00
CA LYS A 16 29.36 -5.79 29.91
C LYS A 16 28.96 -6.94 28.98
N PRO A 17 29.91 -7.58 28.27
CA PRO A 17 29.64 -8.81 27.56
C PRO A 17 29.06 -9.88 28.50
N VAL A 18 28.09 -10.66 28.01
CA VAL A 18 27.51 -11.79 28.77
C VAL A 18 28.58 -12.87 28.99
N ASP A 19 29.34 -13.16 27.95
CA ASP A 19 30.50 -14.04 27.99
C ASP A 19 31.60 -13.41 27.11
N ILE A 20 32.79 -13.23 27.70
CA ILE A 20 33.93 -12.62 27.02
C ILE A 20 34.61 -13.64 26.08
N CYS A 21 34.54 -14.93 26.42
CA CYS A 21 35.18 -16.04 25.72
C CYS A 21 34.26 -16.72 24.70
N ALA A 22 33.01 -16.29 24.57
CA ALA A 22 32.09 -16.80 23.57
C ALA A 22 32.56 -16.50 22.14
N ASP A 23 32.23 -17.42 21.23
CA ASP A 23 32.44 -17.38 19.79
C ASP A 23 31.23 -16.86 19.00
N GLY A 24 30.14 -16.52 19.70
CA GLY A 24 28.90 -16.01 19.10
C GLY A 24 28.10 -15.06 20.00
N LEU A 25 27.05 -14.48 19.43
CA LEU A 25 26.14 -13.60 20.16
C LEU A 25 25.35 -14.37 21.23
N PRO A 26 25.05 -13.75 22.39
CA PRO A 26 24.23 -14.39 23.42
C PRO A 26 22.80 -14.60 22.93
N SER A 27 22.19 -15.69 23.39
CA SER A 27 20.79 -16.03 23.09
C SER A 27 19.79 -15.03 23.70
N PRO A 28 18.57 -14.92 23.14
CA PRO A 28 17.50 -14.12 23.76
C PRO A 28 17.21 -14.50 25.22
N ASN A 29 17.37 -15.78 25.58
CA ASN A 29 17.21 -16.24 26.96
C ASN A 29 18.25 -15.65 27.92
N GLN A 30 19.51 -15.52 27.49
CA GLN A 30 20.58 -14.89 28.26
C GLN A 30 20.40 -13.36 28.37
N LEU A 31 19.70 -12.76 27.42
CA LEU A 31 19.42 -11.31 27.36
C LEU A 31 18.04 -10.92 27.93
N LYS A 32 17.35 -11.81 28.63
CA LYS A 32 16.04 -11.48 29.23
C LYS A 32 16.14 -10.25 30.13
N ARG A 33 15.22 -9.30 29.92
CA ARG A 33 15.14 -8.00 30.63
C ARG A 33 16.36 -7.10 30.43
N LYS A 34 17.16 -7.32 29.37
CA LYS A 34 18.27 -6.46 28.99
C LYS A 34 17.89 -5.51 27.86
N ILE A 35 18.43 -4.30 27.93
CA ILE A 35 18.34 -3.26 26.91
C ILE A 35 19.75 -3.08 26.32
N LEU A 36 19.85 -3.24 25.01
CA LEU A 36 21.09 -3.10 24.26
C LEU A 36 21.13 -1.74 23.57
N ILE A 37 22.31 -1.11 23.55
CA ILE A 37 22.52 0.16 22.84
C ILE A 37 23.29 -0.12 21.55
N LYS A 38 22.65 0.15 20.40
CA LYS A 38 23.32 0.22 19.11
C LYS A 38 23.73 1.67 18.83
N HIS A 39 25.04 1.94 18.84
CA HIS A 39 25.60 3.23 18.46
C HIS A 39 26.97 3.04 17.80
N LYS A 40 27.43 4.00 17.00
CA LYS A 40 28.80 4.00 16.47
C LYS A 40 29.79 3.97 17.64
N LYS A 41 30.75 3.04 17.59
CA LYS A 41 31.81 2.85 18.59
C LYS A 41 33.09 3.55 18.12
N LEU A 42 33.81 4.20 19.03
CA LEU A 42 35.12 4.79 18.75
C LEU A 42 36.18 3.68 18.67
N ALA A 43 37.21 3.90 17.86
CA ALA A 43 38.40 3.05 17.86
C ALA A 43 39.14 3.20 19.20
N GLU A 44 39.71 2.12 19.72
CA GLU A 44 40.45 2.17 20.99
C GLU A 44 41.62 3.17 20.90
N GLY A 45 41.68 4.11 21.85
CA GLY A 45 42.75 5.11 21.93
C GLY A 45 42.54 6.40 21.14
N SER A 46 41.41 6.56 20.42
CA SER A 46 41.11 7.81 19.71
C SER A 46 40.51 8.86 20.66
N ALA A 47 41.11 10.06 20.71
CA ALA A 47 40.48 11.25 21.27
C ALA A 47 39.34 11.70 20.33
N TYR A 48 38.41 12.51 20.84
CA TYR A 48 37.29 13.08 20.07
C TYR A 48 37.84 13.83 18.83
N GLU A 49 37.99 13.15 17.71
CA GLU A 49 38.17 13.77 16.40
C GLU A 49 36.81 13.89 15.74
N GLU A 50 36.46 15.12 15.34
CA GLU A 50 35.27 15.39 14.54
C GLU A 50 35.35 14.59 13.24
N LEU A 51 34.31 13.80 12.98
CA LEU A 51 34.19 13.00 11.77
C LEU A 51 34.27 13.91 10.52
N PRO A 52 34.97 13.50 9.45
CA PRO A 52 34.91 14.21 8.18
C PRO A 52 33.48 14.21 7.65
N THR A 53 32.97 15.40 7.30
CA THR A 53 31.60 15.64 6.83
C THR A 53 31.30 15.10 5.42
N SER A 54 32.21 14.35 4.80
CA SER A 54 32.05 13.89 3.42
C SER A 54 31.86 12.37 3.32
N VAL A 55 30.67 11.90 3.66
CA VAL A 55 30.15 10.71 2.99
C VAL A 55 29.11 11.21 2.01
N MET A 56 29.48 11.25 0.72
CA MET A 56 28.57 11.55 -0.38
C MET A 56 27.50 10.46 -0.41
N TYR A 57 26.41 10.67 0.33
CA TYR A 57 25.17 9.92 0.13
C TYR A 57 24.46 10.51 -1.08
N SER A 58 23.67 9.70 -1.80
CA SER A 58 22.99 10.12 -3.04
C SER A 58 22.22 11.43 -2.84
N GLU A 59 22.23 12.32 -3.84
CA GLU A 59 21.48 13.59 -3.84
C GLU A 59 19.96 13.42 -3.62
N ASN A 60 19.45 12.19 -3.73
CA ASN A 60 18.02 11.88 -3.62
C ASN A 60 17.52 11.57 -2.20
N ASP A 61 18.31 11.81 -1.14
CA ASP A 61 17.86 11.65 0.25
C ASP A 61 17.62 13.03 0.90
N ILE A 62 16.46 13.22 1.54
CA ILE A 62 16.12 14.46 2.27
C ILE A 62 17.12 14.79 3.37
N SER A 63 17.88 13.82 3.88
CA SER A 63 18.97 14.11 4.82
C SER A 63 20.08 14.99 4.21
N ASN A 64 20.17 15.03 2.88
CA ASN A 64 21.17 15.80 2.12
C ASN A 64 20.58 17.06 1.48
N SER A 65 19.31 17.38 1.76
CA SER A 65 18.68 18.61 1.27
C SER A 65 19.32 19.86 1.88
N ILE A 66 19.31 20.96 1.13
CA ILE A 66 19.69 22.29 1.65
C ILE A 66 18.62 22.81 2.61
N LYS A 67 17.33 22.63 2.25
CA LYS A 67 16.21 23.10 3.06
C LYS A 67 14.95 22.30 2.78
N ASN A 68 14.22 21.98 3.83
CA ASN A 68 12.91 21.32 3.75
C ASN A 68 11.88 22.12 4.54
N GLY A 69 10.61 22.03 4.16
CA GLY A 69 9.51 22.63 4.90
C GLY A 69 8.19 22.62 4.14
N ILE A 70 7.12 23.03 4.81
CA ILE A 70 5.81 23.20 4.18
C ILE A 70 5.74 24.62 3.62
N LEU A 71 5.38 24.73 2.34
CA LEU A 71 4.99 25.99 1.70
C LEU A 71 3.61 25.83 1.08
N TYR A 72 2.94 26.94 0.83
CA TYR A 72 1.61 26.95 0.25
C TYR A 72 1.68 27.30 -1.23
N LEU A 73 0.91 26.58 -2.05
CA LEU A 73 0.67 26.91 -3.45
C LEU A 73 -0.79 27.30 -3.61
N GLU A 74 -1.03 28.40 -4.32
CA GLU A 74 -2.39 28.83 -4.67
C GLU A 74 -2.96 27.88 -5.74
N ASP A 75 -4.15 27.36 -5.47
CA ASP A 75 -4.91 26.58 -6.42
C ASP A 75 -5.52 27.50 -7.48
N PRO A 76 -5.21 27.31 -8.78
CA PRO A 76 -5.69 28.18 -9.84
C PRO A 76 -7.20 28.12 -10.07
N ILE A 77 -7.92 27.17 -9.45
CA ILE A 77 -9.35 26.96 -9.65
C ILE A 77 -10.18 27.69 -8.61
N ASN A 78 -9.93 27.41 -7.34
CA ASN A 78 -10.70 27.97 -6.23
C ASN A 78 -9.97 29.11 -5.49
N HIS A 79 -8.72 29.43 -5.88
CA HIS A 79 -7.86 30.44 -5.26
C HIS A 79 -7.56 30.20 -3.78
N GLU A 80 -7.64 28.94 -3.33
CA GLU A 80 -7.25 28.55 -1.98
C GLU A 80 -5.76 28.23 -1.92
N TRP A 81 -5.13 28.53 -0.79
CA TRP A 81 -3.71 28.22 -0.55
C TRP A 81 -3.59 26.85 0.12
N ASN A 82 -3.08 25.88 -0.62
CA ASN A 82 -2.94 24.50 -0.15
C ASN A 82 -1.50 24.20 0.27
N PRO A 83 -1.27 23.49 1.38
CA PRO A 83 0.09 23.16 1.82
C PRO A 83 0.69 22.00 1.03
N HIS A 84 1.98 22.14 0.71
CA HIS A 84 2.80 21.12 0.05
C HIS A 84 4.15 21.00 0.76
N TYR A 85 4.73 19.81 0.78
CA TYR A 85 6.07 19.60 1.30
C TYR A 85 7.12 19.93 0.23
N PHE A 86 7.98 20.89 0.51
CA PHE A 86 9.07 21.33 -0.38
C PHE A 86 10.42 20.82 0.09
N VAL A 87 11.25 20.40 -0.88
CA VAL A 87 12.62 19.95 -0.69
C VAL A 87 13.52 20.69 -1.67
N LEU A 88 14.41 21.53 -1.15
CA LEU A 88 15.46 22.21 -1.91
C LEU A 88 16.75 21.40 -1.83
N THR A 89 17.28 21.02 -2.99
CA THR A 89 18.57 20.35 -3.16
C THR A 89 19.60 21.30 -3.77
N SER A 90 20.84 20.82 -3.97
CA SER A 90 21.91 21.52 -4.70
C SER A 90 21.49 21.99 -6.10
N SER A 91 20.57 21.26 -6.74
CA SER A 91 20.26 21.44 -8.16
C SER A 91 18.77 21.68 -8.47
N LYS A 92 17.85 21.27 -7.58
CA LYS A 92 16.40 21.23 -7.85
C LYS A 92 15.55 21.56 -6.63
N ILE A 93 14.34 22.07 -6.87
CA ILE A 93 13.24 22.14 -5.92
C ILE A 93 12.23 21.04 -6.27
N TYR A 94 11.89 20.21 -5.29
CA TYR A 94 10.79 19.25 -5.37
C TYR A 94 9.66 19.72 -4.48
N TYR A 95 8.41 19.47 -4.88
CA TYR A 95 7.24 19.64 -4.03
C TYR A 95 6.32 18.42 -4.15
N SER A 96 5.68 18.03 -3.04
CA SER A 96 4.74 16.91 -3.00
C SER A 96 3.38 17.28 -3.62
N GLY A 97 2.51 16.28 -3.79
CA GLY A 97 1.06 16.54 -3.85
C GLY A 97 0.58 17.29 -2.60
N GLU A 98 -0.68 17.73 -2.60
CA GLU A 98 -1.27 18.42 -1.46
C GLU A 98 -1.19 17.56 -0.19
N THR A 99 -0.76 18.18 0.91
CA THR A 99 -0.68 17.52 2.22
C THR A 99 -1.87 17.95 3.05
N THR A 100 -2.57 17.03 3.72
CA THR A 100 -3.56 17.43 4.73
C THR A 100 -2.82 17.85 6.01
N SER A 101 -3.25 18.95 6.63
CA SER A 101 -2.71 19.36 7.93
C SER A 101 -3.10 18.42 9.08
N ASP A 102 -4.04 17.50 8.85
CA ASP A 102 -4.53 16.55 9.84
C ASP A 102 -3.81 15.19 9.71
N GLN A 103 -2.65 15.11 10.36
CA GLN A 103 -2.17 13.82 10.87
C GLN A 103 -2.73 13.64 12.29
N GLY A 104 -3.93 13.05 12.39
CA GLY A 104 -4.49 12.60 13.65
C GLY A 104 -6.02 12.48 13.62
N ASN A 105 -6.52 11.25 13.72
CA ASN A 105 -7.92 10.88 13.94
C ASN A 105 -8.89 11.02 12.76
N GLU A 106 -8.77 10.15 11.75
CA GLU A 106 -9.90 9.83 10.86
C GLU A 106 -10.90 8.84 11.52
N ASP A 107 -10.56 8.25 12.67
CA ASP A 107 -11.38 7.21 13.34
C ASP A 107 -12.41 7.72 14.38
N GLU A 108 -12.42 9.03 14.72
CA GLU A 108 -13.31 9.56 15.77
C GLU A 108 -14.65 10.13 15.27
N GLU A 109 -14.85 10.31 13.97
CA GLU A 109 -16.11 10.88 13.45
C GLU A 109 -17.23 9.84 13.30
N GLU A 110 -16.93 8.56 13.08
CA GLU A 110 -17.97 7.52 12.93
C GLU A 110 -18.63 7.07 14.25
N GLN A 111 -18.05 7.37 15.43
CA GLN A 111 -18.59 6.90 16.72
C GLN A 111 -19.57 7.84 17.42
N LYS A 112 -19.81 9.07 16.92
CA LYS A 112 -20.68 10.04 17.59
C LYS A 112 -22.17 9.93 17.27
N GLU A 113 -22.58 9.19 16.24
CA GLU A 113 -24.00 9.11 15.86
C GLU A 113 -24.81 7.98 16.54
N ALA A 114 -24.17 7.07 17.26
CA ALA A 114 -24.85 5.89 17.84
C ALA A 114 -25.24 6.01 19.34
N GLY A 115 -25.18 7.21 19.93
CA GLY A 115 -25.19 7.35 21.39
C GLY A 115 -26.05 8.47 21.97
N PHE A 116 -27.32 8.62 21.58
CA PHE A 116 -28.25 9.38 22.42
C PHE A 116 -29.70 8.86 22.34
N CYS A 117 -30.01 7.89 23.22
CA CYS A 117 -31.37 7.52 23.56
C CYS A 117 -31.48 7.42 25.09
N GLY A 118 -32.37 8.22 25.71
CA GLY A 118 -32.95 7.91 27.01
C GLY A 118 -32.92 8.99 28.11
N LEU A 119 -34.05 9.73 28.18
CA LEU A 119 -34.84 10.06 29.40
C LEU A 119 -34.39 11.13 30.42
N GLU A 120 -35.26 12.16 30.55
CA GLU A 120 -35.80 12.88 31.74
C GLU A 120 -35.92 14.39 31.40
N GLY A 121 -36.98 15.18 31.60
CA GLY A 121 -38.33 15.09 32.16
C GLY A 121 -38.87 16.53 32.35
N LYS A 122 -39.89 16.95 31.55
CA LYS A 122 -40.97 18.00 31.69
C LYS A 122 -40.79 19.27 32.59
N PRO A 123 -41.67 20.33 32.48
CA PRO A 123 -42.39 20.91 31.32
C PRO A 123 -42.45 22.47 31.33
N CYS A 124 -42.81 23.11 30.21
CA CYS A 124 -43.57 24.39 30.18
C CYS A 124 -44.13 24.56 28.75
N GLY A 125 -45.42 24.35 28.51
CA GLY A 125 -46.46 25.37 28.67
C GLY A 125 -46.97 25.76 27.28
N MET A 126 -47.72 24.86 26.62
CA MET A 126 -48.37 25.13 25.34
C MET A 126 -49.86 25.37 25.59
N ALA A 127 -50.34 26.56 25.25
CA ALA A 127 -51.76 26.82 25.09
C ALA A 127 -52.19 26.29 23.73
N GLU A 128 -53.22 25.44 23.76
CA GLU A 128 -53.84 24.81 22.61
C GLU A 128 -54.53 25.83 21.69
N VAL A 129 -54.27 25.73 20.39
CA VAL A 129 -55.27 26.04 19.36
C VAL A 129 -55.27 24.84 18.41
N TRP A 130 -56.41 24.16 18.38
CA TRP A 130 -56.70 23.09 17.44
C TRP A 130 -57.22 23.74 16.17
N ASP A 131 -56.47 23.62 15.07
CA ASP A 131 -57.04 23.70 13.73
C ASP A 131 -56.60 22.44 12.97
N ASP A 132 -57.61 21.64 12.60
CA ASP A 132 -57.51 20.52 11.67
C ASP A 132 -56.98 21.04 10.33
N VAL A 133 -55.67 20.92 10.10
CA VAL A 133 -55.09 20.97 8.77
C VAL A 133 -54.17 19.77 8.63
N ASP A 134 -54.52 18.91 7.68
CA ASP A 134 -53.73 17.78 7.21
C ASP A 134 -52.37 18.32 6.69
N VAL A 135 -51.36 18.37 7.56
CA VAL A 135 -50.00 18.77 7.17
C VAL A 135 -49.37 17.61 6.41
N GLN A 136 -49.64 17.58 5.10
CA GLN A 136 -48.78 16.90 4.15
C GLN A 136 -47.34 17.37 4.40
N ARG A 137 -46.41 16.41 4.57
CA ARG A 137 -44.97 16.69 4.61
C ARG A 137 -44.64 17.62 3.43
N PRO A 138 -43.85 18.70 3.61
CA PRO A 138 -43.45 19.53 2.50
C PRO A 138 -42.79 18.65 1.45
N VAL A 139 -43.32 18.63 0.24
CA VAL A 139 -42.61 18.08 -0.92
C VAL A 139 -41.55 19.13 -1.24
N ASP A 140 -40.35 18.97 -0.69
CA ASP A 140 -39.23 19.82 -1.05
C ASP A 140 -39.03 19.74 -2.57
N SER A 141 -39.35 20.85 -3.25
CA SER A 141 -39.16 21.00 -4.68
C SER A 141 -37.66 21.03 -4.97
N ASP A 142 -37.13 19.88 -5.42
CA ASP A 142 -35.80 19.60 -5.98
C ASP A 142 -34.86 20.82 -6.12
N VAL A 143 -34.19 21.25 -5.04
CA VAL A 143 -33.30 22.42 -5.01
C VAL A 143 -32.03 22.27 -5.86
N SER A 144 -31.80 21.12 -6.51
CA SER A 144 -30.61 20.83 -7.29
C SER A 144 -30.41 21.78 -8.48
N PHE A 145 -31.47 22.40 -9.00
CA PHE A 145 -31.37 23.33 -10.14
C PHE A 145 -30.69 24.65 -9.80
N LEU A 146 -30.53 24.98 -8.51
CA LEU A 146 -29.83 26.18 -8.04
C LEU A 146 -28.32 25.95 -7.85
N GLU A 147 -27.87 24.70 -7.91
CA GLU A 147 -26.49 24.35 -7.62
C GLU A 147 -25.57 24.61 -8.81
N ARG A 148 -24.41 25.18 -8.52
CA ARG A 148 -23.44 25.62 -9.55
C ARG A 148 -22.88 24.48 -10.40
N TRP A 149 -22.90 23.25 -9.89
CA TRP A 149 -22.44 22.05 -10.59
C TRP A 149 -23.52 21.39 -11.47
N TYR A 150 -24.78 21.82 -11.39
CA TYR A 150 -25.89 21.17 -12.10
C TYR A 150 -26.17 21.78 -13.48
N HIS A 151 -26.30 20.91 -14.49
CA HIS A 151 -26.58 21.29 -15.87
C HIS A 151 -27.80 20.54 -16.40
N ALA A 152 -28.90 21.26 -16.59
CA ALA A 152 -30.15 20.66 -17.08
C ALA A 152 -30.05 20.17 -18.54
N ASN A 153 -29.29 20.86 -19.38
CA ASN A 153 -29.18 20.60 -20.83
C ASN A 153 -27.71 20.53 -21.25
N LEU A 154 -27.02 19.43 -20.90
CA LEU A 154 -25.62 19.23 -21.28
C LEU A 154 -25.39 17.80 -21.79
N THR A 155 -24.84 17.68 -23.00
CA THR A 155 -24.49 16.38 -23.58
C THR A 155 -23.21 15.83 -22.97
N ARG A 156 -22.97 14.52 -23.15
CA ARG A 156 -21.74 13.87 -22.71
C ARG A 156 -20.48 14.53 -23.32
N ALA A 157 -20.49 14.78 -24.63
CA ALA A 157 -19.36 15.37 -25.33
C ALA A 157 -19.08 16.82 -24.87
N GLN A 158 -20.12 17.60 -24.59
CA GLN A 158 -19.95 18.95 -24.03
C GLN A 158 -19.36 18.90 -22.61
N ALA A 159 -19.83 17.98 -21.77
CA ALA A 159 -19.25 17.78 -20.44
C ALA A 159 -17.77 17.38 -20.49
N GLU A 160 -17.39 16.46 -21.39
CA GLU A 160 -15.99 16.09 -21.63
C GLU A 160 -15.17 17.32 -22.06
N HIS A 161 -15.64 18.11 -23.03
CA HIS A 161 -14.97 19.32 -23.48
C HIS A 161 -14.80 20.38 -22.37
N MET A 162 -15.82 20.58 -21.53
CA MET A 162 -15.75 21.50 -20.39
C MET A 162 -14.70 21.05 -19.37
N LEU A 163 -14.72 19.79 -18.97
CA LEU A 163 -13.81 19.26 -17.95
C LEU A 163 -12.36 19.13 -18.45
N MET A 164 -12.15 18.89 -19.74
CA MET A 164 -10.80 18.82 -20.33
C MET A 164 -10.07 20.18 -20.31
N ARG A 165 -10.79 21.30 -20.23
CA ARG A 165 -10.22 22.64 -20.07
C ARG A 165 -9.73 22.94 -18.65
N VAL A 166 -10.02 22.05 -17.70
CA VAL A 166 -9.66 22.22 -16.28
C VAL A 166 -8.43 21.37 -15.94
N PRO A 167 -7.26 21.95 -15.63
CA PRO A 167 -6.00 21.21 -15.47
C PRO A 167 -5.82 20.61 -14.06
N ARG A 168 -6.91 20.14 -13.43
CA ARG A 168 -6.92 19.50 -12.12
C ARG A 168 -7.92 18.36 -12.05
N ASP A 169 -7.51 17.26 -11.42
CA ASP A 169 -8.41 16.17 -11.06
C ASP A 169 -9.34 16.58 -9.92
N GLY A 170 -10.52 15.97 -9.83
CA GLY A 170 -11.59 16.35 -8.90
C GLY A 170 -12.54 17.42 -9.45
N ALA A 171 -12.28 17.93 -10.66
CA ALA A 171 -13.22 18.77 -11.38
C ALA A 171 -14.44 17.95 -11.82
N PHE A 172 -15.64 18.44 -11.54
CA PHE A 172 -16.87 17.69 -11.77
C PHE A 172 -18.06 18.57 -12.13
N LEU A 173 -19.07 17.93 -12.72
CA LEU A 173 -20.39 18.50 -12.96
C LEU A 173 -21.44 17.38 -13.00
N VAL A 174 -22.70 17.72 -12.74
CA VAL A 174 -23.84 16.80 -12.86
C VAL A 174 -24.72 17.26 -14.00
N ARG A 175 -25.09 16.34 -14.88
CA ARG A 175 -25.95 16.63 -16.03
C ARG A 175 -27.18 15.73 -16.07
N LYS A 176 -28.33 16.30 -16.42
CA LYS A 176 -29.55 15.52 -16.69
C LYS A 176 -29.39 14.75 -18.00
N ARG A 177 -29.89 13.51 -18.05
CA ARG A 177 -29.86 12.67 -19.25
C ARG A 177 -31.19 12.76 -20.01
N SER A 178 -31.18 12.25 -21.24
CA SER A 178 -32.38 12.11 -22.07
C SER A 178 -33.42 11.14 -21.48
N GLU A 179 -32.96 10.18 -20.69
CA GLU A 179 -33.83 9.23 -20.00
C GLU A 179 -34.51 9.89 -18.78
N PRO A 180 -35.84 9.71 -18.59
CA PRO A 180 -36.53 10.23 -17.41
C PRO A 180 -35.86 9.75 -16.12
N SER A 181 -35.81 10.63 -15.12
CA SER A 181 -35.27 10.29 -13.80
C SER A 181 -33.81 9.79 -13.83
N SER A 182 -33.02 10.18 -14.82
CA SER A 182 -31.62 9.78 -14.94
C SER A 182 -30.67 10.96 -15.09
N TYR A 183 -29.56 10.89 -14.37
CA TYR A 183 -28.50 11.88 -14.34
C TYR A 183 -27.14 11.22 -14.57
N ALA A 184 -26.12 12.03 -14.83
CA ALA A 184 -24.74 11.57 -14.88
C ALA A 184 -23.81 12.56 -14.19
N ILE A 185 -22.97 12.06 -13.30
CA ILE A 185 -21.84 12.82 -12.75
C ILE A 185 -20.69 12.63 -13.73
N SER A 186 -20.15 13.72 -14.24
CA SER A 186 -18.99 13.72 -15.13
C SER A 186 -17.84 14.37 -14.38
N PHE A 187 -16.69 13.72 -14.30
CA PHE A 187 -15.56 14.21 -13.51
C PHE A 187 -14.21 13.90 -14.16
N ARG A 188 -13.20 14.72 -13.88
CA ARG A 188 -11.80 14.53 -14.31
C ARG A 188 -11.01 13.79 -13.23
N ALA A 189 -10.37 12.69 -13.60
CA ALA A 189 -9.47 11.92 -12.75
C ALA A 189 -8.32 11.35 -13.60
N GLU A 190 -7.08 11.47 -13.12
CA GLU A 190 -5.87 11.01 -13.82
C GLU A 190 -5.77 11.58 -15.24
N GLY A 191 -6.18 12.84 -15.42
CA GLY A 191 -6.22 13.51 -16.72
C GLY A 191 -7.28 13.00 -17.69
N LYS A 192 -8.16 12.07 -17.27
CA LYS A 192 -9.24 11.48 -18.09
C LYS A 192 -10.61 11.86 -17.56
N ILE A 193 -11.60 11.91 -18.45
CA ILE A 193 -12.99 12.15 -18.05
C ILE A 193 -13.72 10.82 -17.84
N LYS A 194 -14.34 10.68 -16.68
CA LYS A 194 -15.17 9.54 -16.30
C LYS A 194 -16.60 10.00 -16.09
N HIS A 195 -17.54 9.08 -16.30
CA HIS A 195 -18.97 9.33 -16.10
C HIS A 195 -19.59 8.19 -15.31
N CYS A 196 -20.29 8.51 -14.23
CA CYS A 196 -21.14 7.56 -13.52
C CYS A 196 -22.61 7.97 -13.62
N ARG A 197 -23.48 6.97 -13.78
CA ARG A 197 -24.93 7.16 -13.93
C ARG A 197 -25.56 7.22 -12.55
N VAL A 198 -26.44 8.20 -12.36
CA VAL A 198 -27.31 8.30 -11.19
C VAL A 198 -28.74 8.10 -11.64
N GLN A 199 -29.50 7.29 -10.90
CA GLN A 199 -30.90 6.99 -11.19
C GLN A 199 -31.77 7.48 -10.02
N GLN A 200 -32.82 8.22 -10.31
CA GLN A 200 -33.81 8.64 -9.33
C GLN A 200 -34.89 7.55 -9.22
N GLU A 201 -35.09 7.01 -8.02
CA GLU A 201 -36.10 6.01 -7.70
C GLU A 201 -37.02 6.53 -6.59
N GLY A 202 -38.23 6.97 -6.97
CA GLY A 202 -39.15 7.60 -6.02
C GLY A 202 -38.55 8.88 -5.43
N GLN A 203 -38.41 8.93 -4.11
CA GLN A 203 -37.81 10.08 -3.41
C GLN A 203 -36.29 10.00 -3.29
N THR A 204 -35.67 8.85 -3.55
CA THR A 204 -34.22 8.66 -3.36
C THR A 204 -33.46 8.59 -4.68
N VAL A 205 -32.13 8.75 -4.61
CA VAL A 205 -31.22 8.60 -5.74
C VAL A 205 -30.23 7.47 -5.50
N LEU A 206 -29.96 6.72 -6.56
CA LEU A 206 -29.04 5.60 -6.58
C LEU A 206 -27.82 5.91 -7.46
N LEU A 207 -26.63 5.68 -6.90
CA LEU A 207 -25.38 5.62 -7.64
C LEU A 207 -24.78 4.23 -7.44
N GLY A 208 -24.84 3.40 -8.49
CA GLY A 208 -24.55 1.97 -8.36
C GLY A 208 -25.54 1.32 -7.39
N ASN A 209 -25.06 0.90 -6.23
CA ASN A 209 -25.86 0.32 -5.14
C ASN A 209 -25.91 1.21 -3.88
N SER A 210 -25.41 2.45 -3.97
CA SER A 210 -25.42 3.42 -2.88
C SER A 210 -26.66 4.30 -2.97
N GLU A 211 -27.44 4.36 -1.89
CA GLU A 211 -28.69 5.13 -1.80
C GLU A 211 -28.53 6.42 -1.00
N PHE A 212 -29.08 7.51 -1.56
CA PHE A 212 -29.07 8.85 -0.98
C PHE A 212 -30.46 9.49 -1.06
N GLU A 213 -30.74 10.42 -0.16
CA GLU A 213 -32.03 11.12 -0.10
C GLU A 213 -32.24 12.07 -1.29
N SER A 214 -31.18 12.70 -1.79
CA SER A 214 -31.25 13.58 -2.96
C SER A 214 -29.93 13.64 -3.73
N LEU A 215 -29.95 14.26 -4.92
CA LEU A 215 -28.72 14.57 -5.67
C LEU A 215 -27.78 15.48 -4.87
N VAL A 216 -28.33 16.41 -4.09
CA VAL A 216 -27.53 17.35 -3.28
C VAL A 216 -26.80 16.60 -2.18
N ASP A 217 -27.47 15.67 -1.49
CA ASP A 217 -26.85 14.85 -0.44
C ASP A 217 -25.79 13.90 -1.00
N LEU A 218 -26.05 13.34 -2.19
CA LEU A 218 -25.07 12.52 -2.90
C LEU A 218 -23.78 13.30 -3.17
N ILE A 219 -23.90 14.50 -3.75
CA ILE A 219 -22.74 15.32 -4.08
C ILE A 219 -22.03 15.77 -2.80
N SER A 220 -22.76 16.25 -1.80
CA SER A 220 -22.18 16.68 -0.51
C SER A 220 -21.41 15.54 0.18
N TYR A 221 -21.90 14.30 0.08
CA TYR A 221 -21.18 13.14 0.58
C TYR A 221 -19.85 12.92 -0.14
N TYR A 222 -19.83 12.95 -1.48
CA TYR A 222 -18.62 12.71 -2.28
C TYR A 222 -17.68 13.92 -2.41
N GLU A 223 -18.09 15.09 -1.93
CA GLU A 223 -17.16 16.20 -1.65
C GLU A 223 -16.29 15.90 -0.42
N LYS A 224 -16.84 15.14 0.54
CA LYS A 224 -16.15 14.76 1.78
C LYS A 224 -15.48 13.39 1.70
N HIS A 225 -16.03 12.47 0.92
CA HIS A 225 -15.56 11.09 0.78
C HIS A 225 -15.10 10.80 -0.66
N PRO A 226 -14.06 9.97 -0.89
CA PRO A 226 -13.63 9.64 -2.24
C PRO A 226 -14.74 8.98 -3.06
N LEU A 227 -14.91 9.44 -4.30
CA LEU A 227 -15.81 8.81 -5.29
C LEU A 227 -15.05 7.78 -6.13
N TYR A 228 -13.83 8.11 -6.55
CA TYR A 228 -13.01 7.26 -7.41
C TYR A 228 -11.60 7.20 -6.85
N ARG A 229 -11.14 5.99 -6.47
CA ARG A 229 -9.86 5.79 -5.78
C ARG A 229 -9.74 6.71 -4.55
N LYS A 230 -8.75 7.61 -4.55
CA LYS A 230 -8.54 8.61 -3.48
C LYS A 230 -9.11 10.00 -3.82
N MET A 231 -9.78 10.14 -4.97
CA MET A 231 -10.25 11.42 -5.48
C MET A 231 -11.67 11.72 -4.97
N LYS A 232 -11.83 12.92 -4.40
CA LYS A 232 -13.12 13.50 -4.00
C LYS A 232 -13.64 14.44 -5.10
N LEU A 233 -14.92 14.75 -5.07
CA LEU A 233 -15.49 15.84 -5.88
C LEU A 233 -15.03 17.17 -5.25
N ARG A 234 -14.34 18.02 -6.01
CA ARG A 234 -13.73 19.23 -5.44
C ARG A 234 -14.09 20.51 -6.17
N TYR A 235 -14.10 20.49 -7.49
CA TYR A 235 -14.28 21.71 -8.28
C TYR A 235 -15.57 21.63 -9.09
N PRO A 236 -16.66 22.29 -8.65
CA PRO A 236 -17.90 22.35 -9.41
C PRO A 236 -17.71 23.20 -10.68
N ILE A 237 -17.92 22.63 -11.86
CA ILE A 237 -17.65 23.31 -13.14
C ILE A 237 -18.93 23.84 -13.79
N ASN A 238 -18.92 25.13 -14.10
CA ASN A 238 -19.89 25.82 -14.96
C ASN A 238 -19.20 26.82 -15.90
N GLU A 239 -19.97 27.54 -16.73
CA GLU A 239 -19.43 28.53 -17.68
C GLU A 239 -18.62 29.62 -16.98
N GLU A 240 -19.12 30.19 -15.87
CA GLU A 240 -18.42 31.25 -15.10
C GLU A 240 -17.07 30.76 -14.55
N THR A 241 -17.01 29.50 -14.14
CA THR A 241 -15.80 28.87 -13.59
C THR A 241 -14.77 28.65 -14.70
N LEU A 242 -15.23 28.24 -15.90
CA LEU A 242 -14.36 28.11 -17.07
C LEU A 242 -13.85 29.45 -17.60
N GLU A 243 -14.60 30.55 -17.46
CA GLU A 243 -14.12 31.88 -17.83
C GLU A 243 -12.99 32.37 -16.92
N LYS A 244 -13.03 32.00 -15.64
CA LYS A 244 -11.99 32.35 -14.65
C LYS A 244 -10.71 31.52 -14.82
N ILE A 245 -10.83 30.26 -15.23
CA ILE A 245 -9.75 29.26 -15.18
C ILE A 245 -9.21 28.87 -16.55
N GLY A 246 -10.10 28.79 -17.55
CA GLY A 246 -9.90 28.02 -18.75
C GLY A 246 -8.76 28.54 -19.62
N THR A 247 -7.77 27.70 -19.88
CA THR A 247 -6.90 27.86 -21.04
C THR A 247 -7.75 27.80 -22.31
N ALA A 248 -7.40 28.59 -23.33
CA ALA A 248 -8.11 28.60 -24.61
C ALA A 248 -8.01 27.26 -25.36
N GLU A 249 -7.02 26.44 -25.03
CA GLU A 249 -6.77 25.15 -25.67
C GLU A 249 -7.13 23.97 -24.76
N PRO A 250 -8.03 23.05 -25.20
CA PRO A 250 -8.28 21.77 -24.56
C PRO A 250 -7.07 20.84 -24.66
N ASP A 251 -6.78 20.09 -23.59
CA ASP A 251 -5.70 19.10 -23.53
C ASP A 251 -6.05 17.82 -24.33
N TYR A 252 -5.99 17.89 -25.66
CA TYR A 252 -6.36 16.77 -26.56
C TYR A 252 -5.40 15.57 -26.52
N GLY A 253 -4.24 15.68 -25.86
CA GLY A 253 -3.24 14.61 -25.78
C GLY A 253 -3.73 13.35 -25.04
N ALA A 254 -4.73 13.49 -24.18
CA ALA A 254 -5.24 12.38 -23.34
C ALA A 254 -6.25 11.45 -24.05
N LEU A 255 -6.76 11.80 -25.24
CA LEU A 255 -7.85 11.08 -25.92
C LEU A 255 -7.38 9.99 -26.90
N TYR A 256 -6.12 10.03 -27.37
CA TYR A 256 -5.66 9.18 -28.49
C TYR A 256 -4.25 8.61 -28.29
N GLU A 257 -3.97 7.94 -27.17
CA GLU A 257 -2.87 6.96 -27.13
C GLU A 257 -3.35 5.62 -27.72
N GLY A 258 -3.47 5.58 -29.05
CA GLY A 258 -3.87 4.37 -29.76
C GLY A 258 -4.10 4.60 -31.25
N ARG A 259 -3.01 4.61 -32.03
CA ARG A 259 -2.91 4.77 -33.50
C ARG A 259 -2.93 6.22 -34.01
N HIS A 260 -1.76 6.79 -34.29
CA HIS A 260 -1.24 7.03 -35.65
C HIS A 260 0.21 7.54 -35.60
N PRO A 261 1.08 7.17 -36.55
CA PRO A 261 2.48 7.60 -36.61
C PRO A 261 2.61 8.92 -37.37
N GLY A 262 3.25 9.91 -36.74
CA GLY A 262 3.77 11.10 -37.40
C GLY A 262 2.86 12.32 -37.36
N PHE A 263 3.06 13.17 -36.36
CA PHE A 263 3.16 14.63 -36.52
C PHE A 263 3.98 15.16 -35.35
N TYR A 264 5.07 15.85 -35.67
CA TYR A 264 5.97 16.48 -34.70
C TYR A 264 5.22 17.56 -33.93
N VAL A 265 5.37 17.57 -32.61
CA VAL A 265 4.95 18.68 -31.76
C VAL A 265 5.92 19.84 -32.00
N GLU A 266 5.45 20.95 -32.53
CA GLU A 266 6.17 22.22 -32.51
C GLU A 266 6.36 22.64 -31.04
N ALA A 267 7.62 22.85 -30.64
CA ALA A 267 7.95 23.22 -29.28
C ALA A 267 7.39 24.61 -28.96
N ASN A 268 6.58 24.70 -27.89
CA ASN A 268 6.37 25.98 -27.21
C ASN A 268 7.75 26.59 -26.88
N PRO A 269 8.01 27.88 -27.16
CA PRO A 269 9.26 28.52 -26.80
C PRO A 269 9.46 28.42 -25.29
N MET A 270 10.38 27.55 -24.86
CA MET A 270 10.90 27.56 -23.50
C MET A 270 11.44 28.96 -23.19
N PRO A 271 11.37 29.45 -21.94
CA PRO A 271 12.27 30.50 -21.49
C PRO A 271 13.69 29.95 -21.71
N THR A 272 14.38 30.43 -22.73
CA THR A 272 15.73 29.96 -23.07
C THR A 272 16.63 30.21 -21.88
N PHE A 273 17.18 29.14 -21.30
CA PHE A 273 18.30 29.23 -20.39
C PHE A 273 19.41 30.02 -21.09
N LYS A 274 19.70 31.19 -20.54
CA LYS A 274 20.62 32.17 -21.12
C LYS A 274 22.05 31.62 -21.09
N CYS A 275 22.51 31.11 -22.24
CA CYS A 275 23.85 30.57 -22.46
C CYS A 275 24.92 31.69 -22.30
N ALA A 276 26.10 31.33 -21.81
CA ALA A 276 27.28 32.20 -21.79
C ALA A 276 28.39 31.60 -22.66
N VAL A 277 29.05 32.45 -23.43
CA VAL A 277 30.09 32.06 -24.40
C VAL A 277 31.36 32.86 -24.13
N LYS A 278 32.53 32.27 -24.42
CA LYS A 278 33.83 32.91 -24.30
C LYS A 278 34.36 33.26 -25.68
N ALA A 279 34.74 34.52 -25.91
CA ALA A 279 35.34 34.95 -27.17
C ALA A 279 36.70 34.29 -27.42
N LEU A 280 36.88 33.68 -28.58
CA LEU A 280 38.15 33.08 -29.02
C LEU A 280 39.09 34.11 -29.67
N PHE A 281 38.54 35.18 -30.22
CA PHE A 281 39.25 36.24 -30.93
C PHE A 281 38.68 37.62 -30.58
N ASP A 282 39.46 38.67 -30.82
CA ASP A 282 38.93 40.04 -30.78
C ASP A 282 37.96 40.24 -31.95
N TYR A 283 36.86 40.93 -31.71
CA TYR A 283 35.90 41.29 -32.74
C TYR A 283 35.43 42.73 -32.55
N LYS A 284 35.54 43.51 -33.63
CA LYS A 284 35.12 44.91 -33.66
C LYS A 284 33.90 45.05 -34.56
N ALA A 285 32.81 45.55 -33.98
CA ALA A 285 31.55 45.80 -34.66
C ALA A 285 31.79 46.62 -35.95
N GLN A 286 31.34 46.08 -37.07
CA GLN A 286 31.31 46.72 -38.39
C GLN A 286 29.99 47.45 -38.61
N ARG A 287 28.92 47.05 -37.91
CA ARG A 287 27.60 47.67 -37.93
C ARG A 287 27.16 48.12 -36.53
N GLU A 288 26.21 49.05 -36.47
CA GLU A 288 25.73 49.59 -35.19
C GLU A 288 24.99 48.55 -34.34
N ASP A 289 24.44 47.52 -34.98
CA ASP A 289 23.75 46.41 -34.35
C ASP A 289 24.69 45.26 -33.94
N GLU A 290 26.00 45.41 -34.12
CA GLU A 290 27.01 44.42 -33.77
C GLU A 290 27.73 44.74 -32.43
N LEU A 291 28.11 43.68 -31.72
CA LEU A 291 28.77 43.72 -30.42
C LEU A 291 30.30 43.76 -30.61
N THR A 292 30.99 44.71 -29.99
CA THR A 292 32.46 44.73 -29.94
C THR A 292 32.95 44.05 -28.68
N PHE A 293 33.86 43.09 -28.80
CA PHE A 293 34.46 42.38 -27.66
C PHE A 293 35.91 41.97 -27.94
N THR A 294 36.65 41.69 -26.86
CA THR A 294 38.04 41.23 -26.92
C THR A 294 38.11 39.72 -26.70
N LYS A 295 39.19 39.08 -27.15
CA LYS A 295 39.51 37.67 -26.88
C LYS A 295 39.43 37.40 -25.38
N ASN A 296 38.83 36.27 -25.02
CA ASN A 296 38.46 35.83 -23.68
C ASN A 296 37.32 36.61 -22.99
N ALA A 297 36.67 37.55 -23.67
CA ALA A 297 35.44 38.17 -23.17
C ALA A 297 34.34 37.12 -22.92
N ILE A 298 33.62 37.26 -21.81
CA ILE A 298 32.46 36.42 -21.50
C ILE A 298 31.20 37.18 -21.92
N ILE A 299 30.54 36.69 -22.96
CA ILE A 299 29.28 37.25 -23.46
C ILE A 299 28.15 36.46 -22.81
N GLN A 300 27.23 37.17 -22.15
CA GLN A 300 26.13 36.59 -21.39
C GLN A 300 24.81 36.73 -22.15
N ASN A 301 23.78 36.02 -21.73
CA ASN A 301 22.44 36.14 -22.30
C ASN A 301 22.41 35.84 -23.80
N VAL A 302 23.14 34.80 -24.22
CA VAL A 302 23.33 34.49 -25.63
C VAL A 302 22.10 33.80 -26.23
N GLU A 303 21.51 34.46 -27.21
CA GLU A 303 20.46 33.91 -28.08
C GLU A 303 21.08 33.35 -29.35
N LYS A 304 21.05 32.03 -29.48
CA LYS A 304 21.56 31.32 -30.66
C LYS A 304 20.52 31.34 -31.77
N GLN A 305 20.96 31.60 -33.00
CA GLN A 305 20.14 31.55 -34.21
C GLN A 305 20.87 30.75 -35.29
N GLU A 306 20.10 30.06 -36.13
CA GLU A 306 20.60 29.39 -37.32
C GLU A 306 20.96 30.48 -38.36
N GLY A 307 22.24 30.59 -38.72
CA GLY A 307 22.72 31.67 -39.61
C GLY A 307 24.12 32.22 -39.30
N GLY A 308 24.81 31.67 -38.30
CA GLY A 308 26.20 32.00 -38.01
C GLY A 308 26.40 33.27 -37.17
N TRP A 309 25.33 33.97 -36.80
CA TRP A 309 25.35 35.15 -35.93
C TRP A 309 24.45 34.94 -34.72
N TRP A 310 24.96 35.28 -33.54
CA TRP A 310 24.27 35.18 -32.25
C TRP A 310 24.07 36.55 -31.64
N ARG A 311 23.13 36.69 -30.71
CA ARG A 311 22.93 37.94 -29.93
C ARG A 311 23.32 37.74 -28.49
N GLY A 312 23.87 38.77 -27.84
CA GLY A 312 24.22 38.69 -26.43
C GLY A 312 24.67 40.02 -25.83
N ASP A 313 25.01 39.95 -24.54
CA ASP A 313 25.28 41.11 -23.70
C ASP A 313 26.78 41.17 -23.34
N TYR A 314 27.43 42.30 -23.62
CA TYR A 314 28.82 42.55 -23.24
C TYR A 314 29.12 44.06 -23.19
N GLY A 315 29.95 44.49 -22.23
CA GLY A 315 30.43 45.88 -22.15
C GLY A 315 29.33 46.95 -22.00
N GLY A 316 28.22 46.61 -21.32
CA GLY A 316 27.08 47.50 -21.12
C GLY A 316 26.09 47.59 -22.28
N LYS A 317 26.41 46.97 -23.43
CA LYS A 317 25.49 46.81 -24.57
C LYS A 317 24.73 45.50 -24.44
N LYS A 318 23.43 45.51 -24.77
CA LYS A 318 22.52 44.36 -24.62
C LYS A 318 22.00 43.91 -25.97
N GLN A 319 21.92 42.59 -26.17
CA GLN A 319 21.28 41.94 -27.32
C GLN A 319 21.77 42.42 -28.70
N LEU A 320 23.08 42.65 -28.82
CA LEU A 320 23.72 42.96 -30.11
C LEU A 320 24.33 41.72 -30.75
N TRP A 321 24.46 41.76 -32.08
CA TRP A 321 24.90 40.64 -32.90
C TRP A 321 26.41 40.42 -32.85
N PHE A 322 26.82 39.17 -32.88
CA PHE A 322 28.22 38.79 -33.07
C PHE A 322 28.36 37.47 -33.82
N PRO A 323 29.51 37.22 -34.48
CA PRO A 323 29.74 35.99 -35.20
C PRO A 323 29.87 34.80 -34.24
N SER A 324 29.05 33.77 -34.43
CA SER A 324 29.06 32.55 -33.61
C SER A 324 30.39 31.79 -33.66
N ASN A 325 31.11 31.86 -34.78
CA ASN A 325 32.43 31.23 -34.97
C ASN A 325 33.57 31.97 -34.23
N TYR A 326 33.31 33.13 -33.64
CA TYR A 326 34.29 33.89 -32.84
C TYR A 326 34.24 33.55 -31.36
N VAL A 327 33.35 32.64 -30.95
CA VAL A 327 33.12 32.29 -29.54
C VAL A 327 33.09 30.78 -29.35
N GLU A 328 33.43 30.32 -28.16
CA GLU A 328 33.21 28.94 -27.70
C GLU A 328 32.18 28.93 -26.56
N GLU A 329 31.33 27.92 -26.53
CA GLU A 329 30.38 27.76 -25.44
C GLU A 329 31.06 27.29 -24.16
N ILE A 330 30.71 27.91 -23.03
CA ILE A 330 31.20 27.47 -21.73
C ILE A 330 30.30 26.30 -21.29
N THR A 331 30.66 25.09 -21.69
CA THR A 331 30.01 23.86 -21.22
C THR A 331 30.47 23.56 -19.79
N GLY A 332 29.52 23.48 -18.85
CA GLY A 332 29.75 22.80 -17.57
C GLY A 332 29.98 21.31 -17.82
N PRO A 333 30.69 20.58 -16.95
CA PRO A 333 31.04 19.17 -17.19
C PRO A 333 29.79 18.29 -17.10
N SER A 334 29.13 18.07 -18.24
CA SER A 334 28.04 17.11 -18.37
C SER A 334 27.89 16.64 -19.82
N SER A 335 28.80 15.76 -20.25
CA SER A 335 28.56 14.78 -21.33
C SER A 335 29.84 13.97 -21.62
N LEU A 336 30.09 12.96 -20.79
CA LEU A 336 30.77 11.74 -21.24
C LEU A 336 29.85 10.60 -20.79
N GLU A 337 29.30 9.88 -21.77
CA GLU A 337 28.55 8.65 -21.55
C GLU A 337 29.45 7.62 -20.86
N PRO A 338 29.00 6.91 -19.83
CA PRO A 338 29.68 5.70 -19.40
C PRO A 338 29.06 4.50 -20.13
N GLU A 339 29.83 3.93 -21.04
CA GLU A 339 29.77 2.50 -21.34
C GLU A 339 29.96 1.73 -20.02
N GLN A 340 28.88 1.22 -19.43
CA GLN A 340 28.97 0.30 -18.29
C GLN A 340 28.88 -1.14 -18.77
N GLU A 341 29.96 -1.59 -19.41
CA GLU A 341 30.34 -3.01 -19.34
C GLU A 341 31.16 -3.25 -18.08
N GLN A 342 30.63 -4.13 -17.22
CA GLN A 342 31.36 -5.04 -16.33
C GLN A 342 32.75 -4.58 -15.86
N GLN A 343 32.80 -3.65 -14.89
CA GLN A 343 33.90 -3.63 -13.92
C GLN A 343 33.34 -3.76 -12.51
N LEU A 344 33.64 -4.90 -11.91
CA LEU A 344 33.46 -5.17 -10.49
C LEU A 344 34.21 -4.09 -9.71
N ASP A 345 33.44 -3.30 -8.96
CA ASP A 345 33.96 -2.28 -8.06
C ASP A 345 34.61 -2.99 -6.85
N GLU A 346 35.84 -3.48 -7.02
CA GLU A 346 36.59 -4.21 -5.99
C GLU A 346 37.09 -3.32 -4.84
N ASN A 347 36.97 -1.98 -4.93
CA ASN A 347 37.55 -1.05 -3.95
C ASN A 347 36.52 -0.26 -3.13
N SER A 348 35.29 -0.77 -2.98
CA SER A 348 34.41 -0.29 -1.91
C SER A 348 34.83 -0.95 -0.58
N PRO A 349 34.88 -0.24 0.56
CA PRO A 349 35.13 -0.85 1.88
C PRO A 349 34.05 -1.88 2.32
N LEU A 350 33.11 -2.23 1.43
CA LEU A 350 32.17 -3.33 1.55
C LEU A 350 32.46 -4.56 0.67
N GLY A 351 33.31 -4.45 -0.36
CA GLY A 351 33.90 -5.59 -1.03
C GLY A 351 34.72 -6.42 -0.04
N ASP A 352 35.48 -5.72 0.81
CA ASP A 352 36.24 -6.28 1.94
C ASP A 352 35.33 -6.94 2.99
N LEU A 353 34.19 -6.34 3.32
CA LEU A 353 33.26 -6.84 4.35
C LEU A 353 32.56 -8.14 3.92
N LEU A 354 32.33 -8.34 2.61
CA LEU A 354 31.97 -9.65 2.08
C LEU A 354 33.20 -10.56 1.91
N GLY A 355 34.38 -10.03 1.60
CA GLY A 355 35.64 -10.77 1.44
C GLY A 355 36.10 -11.45 2.73
N GLU A 356 35.74 -10.92 3.89
CA GLU A 356 36.05 -11.46 5.21
C GLU A 356 35.00 -12.46 5.76
N ILE A 357 33.93 -12.75 5.01
CA ILE A 357 32.90 -13.73 5.41
C ILE A 357 33.50 -15.13 5.50
N GLY A 358 33.42 -15.73 6.69
CA GLY A 358 33.97 -17.07 6.96
C GLY A 358 35.48 -17.07 7.25
N THR A 359 36.09 -15.90 7.47
CA THR A 359 37.50 -15.77 7.88
C THR A 359 37.62 -15.52 9.39
N GLU A 360 38.80 -15.80 9.98
CA GLU A 360 39.08 -15.55 11.42
C GLU A 360 38.90 -14.07 11.85
N ARG A 361 38.73 -13.15 10.90
CA ARG A 361 38.50 -11.71 11.14
C ARG A 361 37.04 -11.37 11.43
N ALA A 362 36.09 -12.26 11.14
CA ALA A 362 34.67 -11.98 11.36
C ALA A 362 34.35 -11.95 12.87
N CYS A 363 33.92 -10.79 13.36
CA CYS A 363 33.59 -10.58 14.77
C CYS A 363 32.06 -10.59 14.98
N TYR A 364 31.55 -11.55 15.77
CA TYR A 364 30.12 -11.66 16.08
C TYR A 364 29.52 -10.42 16.78
N ARG A 365 30.35 -9.56 17.36
CA ARG A 365 29.93 -8.32 18.03
C ARG A 365 29.72 -7.16 17.06
N ASP A 366 30.31 -7.26 15.87
CA ASP A 366 30.17 -6.24 14.84
C ASP A 366 28.90 -6.48 14.03
N MET A 367 28.28 -5.39 13.60
CA MET A 367 27.06 -5.43 12.81
C MET A 367 27.06 -4.35 11.73
N SER A 368 26.36 -4.61 10.63
CA SER A 368 26.22 -3.65 9.53
C SER A 368 24.77 -3.23 9.33
N SER A 369 24.57 -2.00 8.83
CA SER A 369 23.25 -1.49 8.46
C SER A 369 23.22 -1.16 6.97
N PHE A 370 22.12 -1.52 6.30
CA PHE A 370 21.97 -1.39 4.86
C PHE A 370 20.64 -0.70 4.54
N PRO A 371 20.61 0.37 3.72
CA PRO A 371 19.35 0.82 3.13
C PRO A 371 18.81 -0.27 2.19
N GLU A 372 17.49 -0.34 1.99
CA GLU A 372 16.82 -1.37 1.18
C GLU A 372 17.49 -1.56 -0.19
N THR A 373 17.82 -0.46 -0.89
CA THR A 373 18.42 -0.46 -2.23
C THR A 373 19.82 -1.08 -2.26
N LYS A 374 20.54 -1.04 -1.14
CA LYS A 374 21.84 -1.67 -1.00
C LYS A 374 21.70 -3.12 -0.57
N ALA A 375 20.72 -3.43 0.28
CA ALA A 375 20.42 -4.80 0.70
C ALA A 375 20.01 -5.67 -0.49
N GLU A 376 19.19 -5.15 -1.42
CA GLU A 376 18.77 -5.80 -2.67
C GLU A 376 19.96 -6.30 -3.53
N LYS A 377 21.10 -5.59 -3.48
CA LYS A 377 22.33 -6.02 -4.17
C LYS A 377 22.98 -7.27 -3.56
N TYR A 378 22.61 -7.65 -2.34
CA TYR A 378 23.07 -8.85 -1.64
C TYR A 378 22.02 -9.95 -1.60
N VAL A 379 20.73 -9.59 -1.54
CA VAL A 379 19.61 -10.56 -1.50
C VAL A 379 19.15 -10.98 -2.90
N ASN A 380 20.04 -11.62 -3.64
CA ASN A 380 19.75 -12.14 -4.99
C ASN A 380 20.43 -13.49 -5.20
N LYS A 381 20.14 -14.13 -6.34
CA LYS A 381 20.66 -15.47 -6.69
C LYS A 381 22.18 -15.62 -6.63
N ILE A 382 22.94 -14.54 -6.79
CA ILE A 382 24.41 -14.58 -6.82
C ILE A 382 24.99 -14.43 -5.41
N LYS A 383 24.48 -13.49 -4.62
CA LYS A 383 25.08 -13.12 -3.31
C LYS A 383 24.26 -13.58 -2.10
N GLY A 384 23.05 -14.08 -2.30
CA GLY A 384 22.10 -14.42 -1.25
C GLY A 384 22.64 -15.46 -0.26
N LYS A 385 23.23 -16.54 -0.78
CA LYS A 385 23.88 -17.57 0.05
C LYS A 385 25.02 -17.00 0.90
N LYS A 386 25.83 -16.10 0.33
CA LYS A 386 26.94 -15.45 1.06
C LYS A 386 26.41 -14.50 2.14
N PHE A 387 25.33 -13.78 1.86
CA PHE A 387 24.68 -12.91 2.85
C PHE A 387 24.03 -13.71 3.98
N LEU A 388 23.45 -14.87 3.66
CA LEU A 388 22.95 -15.82 4.65
C LEU A 388 24.06 -16.34 5.57
N GLN A 389 25.23 -16.68 5.00
CA GLN A 389 26.40 -17.08 5.79
C GLN A 389 26.86 -15.98 6.75
N TYR A 390 26.92 -14.73 6.30
CA TYR A 390 27.19 -13.57 7.16
C TYR A 390 26.19 -13.48 8.33
N ASN A 391 24.89 -13.61 8.04
CA ASN A 391 23.83 -13.46 9.02
C ASN A 391 23.73 -14.62 10.04
N ARG A 392 24.44 -15.74 9.84
CA ARG A 392 24.55 -16.80 10.86
C ARG A 392 25.42 -16.40 12.04
N LEU A 393 26.39 -15.51 11.80
CA LEU A 393 27.36 -15.06 12.82
C LEU A 393 27.09 -13.62 13.29
N GLN A 394 26.74 -12.72 12.37
CA GLN A 394 26.61 -11.29 12.61
C GLN A 394 25.20 -10.77 12.38
N LEU A 395 24.88 -9.60 12.94
CA LEU A 395 23.60 -8.95 12.73
C LEU A 395 23.64 -8.01 11.51
N SER A 396 22.62 -8.10 10.65
CA SER A 396 22.32 -7.06 9.67
C SER A 396 21.06 -6.31 10.04
N ARG A 397 21.09 -4.98 9.88
CA ARG A 397 19.90 -4.12 9.97
C ARG A 397 19.55 -3.53 8.63
N ILE A 398 18.37 -3.86 8.12
CA ILE A 398 17.82 -3.29 6.88
C ILE A 398 16.85 -2.18 7.25
N TYR A 399 16.79 -1.11 6.45
CA TYR A 399 15.85 -0.01 6.69
C TYR A 399 15.37 0.62 5.38
N PRO A 400 14.18 1.26 5.38
CA PRO A 400 13.60 1.84 4.17
C PRO A 400 14.50 2.94 3.59
N LYS A 401 14.48 3.11 2.27
CA LYS A 401 15.22 4.19 1.60
C LYS A 401 14.65 5.58 1.95
N GLY A 402 15.49 6.61 1.95
CA GLY A 402 15.09 7.99 2.30
C GLY A 402 14.03 8.61 1.37
N GLN A 403 13.85 8.07 0.16
CA GLN A 403 12.80 8.53 -0.77
C GLN A 403 11.37 8.16 -0.34
N ARG A 404 11.20 7.23 0.61
CA ARG A 404 9.87 6.81 1.12
C ARG A 404 9.35 7.80 2.15
N LEU A 405 9.11 9.03 1.70
CA LEU A 405 8.56 10.11 2.52
C LEU A 405 7.13 9.81 3.01
N ASP A 406 6.41 8.98 2.24
CA ASP A 406 5.09 8.44 2.58
C ASP A 406 5.14 7.34 3.65
N SER A 407 6.33 7.02 4.18
CA SER A 407 6.54 5.92 5.12
C SER A 407 6.14 4.54 4.59
N SER A 408 6.04 4.35 3.27
CA SER A 408 5.81 3.02 2.68
C SER A 408 6.91 2.03 3.09
N ASN A 409 6.60 0.73 3.10
CA ASN A 409 7.59 -0.31 3.37
C ASN A 409 8.08 -1.03 2.10
N TYR A 410 9.26 -1.63 2.21
CA TYR A 410 9.77 -2.62 1.26
C TYR A 410 9.32 -4.03 1.67
N ASP A 411 9.41 -5.00 0.76
CA ASP A 411 9.09 -6.39 1.06
C ASP A 411 10.16 -7.01 2.00
N PRO A 412 9.79 -7.47 3.21
CA PRO A 412 10.75 -8.04 4.15
C PRO A 412 11.15 -9.49 3.82
N LEU A 413 10.38 -10.22 2.99
CA LEU A 413 10.62 -11.65 2.72
C LEU A 413 12.00 -11.94 2.12
N PRO A 414 12.47 -11.21 1.09
CA PRO A 414 13.81 -11.39 0.53
C PRO A 414 14.93 -11.17 1.56
N MET A 415 14.70 -10.29 2.54
CA MET A 415 15.67 -10.00 3.60
C MET A 415 15.69 -11.11 4.64
N TRP A 416 14.52 -11.57 5.09
CA TRP A 416 14.38 -12.64 6.06
C TRP A 416 14.90 -13.98 5.52
N ILE A 417 14.61 -14.33 4.26
CA ILE A 417 15.06 -15.62 3.68
C ILE A 417 16.59 -15.68 3.53
N CYS A 418 17.25 -14.53 3.42
CA CYS A 418 18.72 -14.42 3.47
C CYS A 418 19.26 -14.20 4.90
N GLY A 419 18.45 -14.48 5.93
CA GLY A 419 18.85 -14.51 7.33
C GLY A 419 18.91 -13.17 8.05
N SER A 420 18.55 -12.06 7.40
CA SER A 420 18.60 -10.75 8.05
C SER A 420 17.62 -10.67 9.22
N GLN A 421 18.08 -10.17 10.37
CA GLN A 421 17.36 -10.25 11.63
C GLN A 421 16.66 -8.94 11.98
N LEU A 422 17.30 -7.80 11.73
CA LEU A 422 16.78 -6.47 12.08
C LEU A 422 16.21 -5.77 10.83
N VAL A 423 15.20 -6.38 10.23
CA VAL A 423 14.48 -5.83 9.06
C VAL A 423 13.50 -4.77 9.56
N ALA A 424 13.96 -3.52 9.61
CA ALA A 424 13.17 -2.41 10.14
C ALA A 424 12.14 -1.95 9.12
N LEU A 425 10.89 -1.86 9.57
CA LEU A 425 9.73 -1.37 8.83
C LEU A 425 9.16 -0.15 9.56
N ASN A 426 8.42 0.68 8.83
CA ASN A 426 7.59 1.76 9.33
C ASN A 426 6.31 1.15 9.92
N PHE A 427 6.27 0.98 11.24
CA PHE A 427 5.18 0.31 11.95
C PHE A 427 3.84 1.04 11.87
N GLN A 428 3.88 2.36 11.63
CA GLN A 428 2.70 3.20 11.46
C GLN A 428 1.95 2.96 10.14
N THR A 429 2.57 2.27 9.18
CA THR A 429 2.02 2.10 7.83
C THR A 429 1.29 0.77 7.71
N PRO A 430 -0.03 0.74 7.44
CA PRO A 430 -0.84 -0.47 7.38
C PRO A 430 -0.73 -1.20 6.02
N ASP A 431 0.49 -1.46 5.58
CA ASP A 431 0.76 -2.11 4.29
C ASP A 431 1.04 -3.61 4.42
N LYS A 432 1.11 -4.31 3.28
CA LYS A 432 1.39 -5.75 3.24
C LYS A 432 2.66 -6.13 4.02
N PRO A 433 3.82 -5.45 3.87
CA PRO A 433 5.00 -5.71 4.70
C PRO A 433 4.73 -5.76 6.21
N MET A 434 3.98 -4.80 6.75
CA MET A 434 3.63 -4.79 8.16
C MET A 434 2.69 -5.94 8.55
N GLN A 435 1.78 -6.32 7.66
CA GLN A 435 0.90 -7.48 7.86
C GLN A 435 1.69 -8.80 7.88
N MET A 436 2.71 -8.94 7.02
CA MET A 436 3.64 -10.08 7.03
C MET A 436 4.46 -10.13 8.32
N ASN A 437 4.96 -8.97 8.77
CA ASN A 437 5.72 -8.84 10.00
C ASN A 437 4.90 -9.27 11.22
N GLN A 438 3.67 -8.75 11.36
CA GLN A 438 2.77 -9.17 12.43
C GLN A 438 2.50 -10.68 12.39
N ALA A 439 2.23 -11.24 11.21
CA ALA A 439 1.99 -12.68 11.05
C ALA A 439 3.18 -13.56 11.46
N LEU A 440 4.41 -13.16 11.10
CA LEU A 440 5.63 -13.87 11.49
C LEU A 440 5.77 -13.91 13.02
N PHE A 441 5.65 -12.75 13.68
CA PHE A 441 5.86 -12.65 15.13
C PHE A 441 4.68 -13.15 15.96
N MET A 442 3.46 -13.23 15.41
CA MET A 442 2.31 -13.87 16.05
C MET A 442 2.58 -15.33 16.43
N SER A 443 3.38 -16.06 15.64
CA SER A 443 3.76 -17.45 15.92
C SER A 443 4.48 -17.65 17.26
N SER A 444 5.18 -16.61 17.72
CA SER A 444 5.94 -16.56 18.97
C SER A 444 5.18 -15.91 20.12
N GLY A 445 3.86 -15.72 19.98
CA GLY A 445 3.07 -14.95 20.94
C GLY A 445 3.49 -13.47 20.99
N GLN A 446 3.98 -12.93 19.88
CA GLN A 446 4.43 -11.55 19.73
C GLN A 446 5.60 -11.17 20.66
N CYS A 447 6.47 -12.13 21.02
CA CYS A 447 7.62 -11.83 21.89
C CYS A 447 8.76 -11.06 21.20
N GLY A 448 8.65 -10.85 19.88
CA GLY A 448 9.64 -10.11 19.07
C GLY A 448 10.84 -10.93 18.60
N TYR A 449 10.89 -12.23 18.91
CA TYR A 449 11.95 -13.14 18.49
C TYR A 449 11.38 -14.45 17.94
N VAL A 450 11.71 -14.78 16.69
CA VAL A 450 11.38 -16.05 16.04
C VAL A 450 12.68 -16.73 15.65
N LEU A 451 12.87 -17.98 16.08
CA LEU A 451 14.04 -18.75 15.68
C LEU A 451 13.95 -19.08 14.19
N GLN A 452 14.99 -18.77 13.43
CA GLN A 452 15.05 -19.11 12.01
C GLN A 452 14.99 -20.64 11.82
N PRO A 453 14.27 -21.11 10.78
CA PRO A 453 14.23 -22.51 10.36
C PRO A 453 15.61 -23.19 10.30
N THR A 454 15.64 -24.50 10.54
CA THR A 454 16.88 -25.27 10.58
C THR A 454 17.60 -25.30 9.24
N ASN A 455 16.87 -25.41 8.12
CA ASN A 455 17.43 -25.34 6.76
C ASN A 455 18.18 -24.02 6.51
N MET A 456 17.65 -22.88 6.94
CA MET A 456 18.32 -21.58 6.76
C MET A 456 19.65 -21.47 7.54
N ARG A 457 19.82 -22.29 8.58
CA ARG A 457 21.05 -22.36 9.39
C ARG A 457 22.05 -23.39 8.86
N ASP A 458 21.71 -24.13 7.81
CA ASP A 458 22.57 -25.14 7.15
C ASP A 458 23.39 -24.54 6.00
N ASP A 459 24.68 -24.87 5.93
CA ASP A 459 25.63 -24.40 4.90
C ASP A 459 25.27 -24.76 3.46
N ILE A 460 24.45 -25.78 3.27
CA ILE A 460 24.02 -26.22 1.94
C ILE A 460 22.91 -25.33 1.39
N PHE A 461 22.02 -24.82 2.26
CA PHE A 461 20.81 -24.11 1.85
C PHE A 461 21.12 -22.82 1.06
N ASP A 462 20.41 -22.66 -0.04
CA ASP A 462 20.37 -21.46 -0.86
C ASP A 462 18.91 -21.00 -1.02
N PRO A 463 18.56 -19.77 -0.59
CA PRO A 463 17.20 -19.27 -0.66
C PRO A 463 16.63 -19.17 -2.08
N PHE A 464 17.48 -19.17 -3.12
CA PHE A 464 17.08 -19.04 -4.51
C PHE A 464 17.18 -20.35 -5.31
N ASP A 465 17.62 -21.44 -4.70
CA ASP A 465 17.70 -22.77 -5.32
C ASP A 465 16.94 -23.81 -4.51
N LYS A 466 15.76 -24.18 -5.02
CA LYS A 466 14.87 -25.20 -4.46
C LYS A 466 15.55 -26.56 -4.28
N SER A 467 16.58 -26.88 -5.05
CA SER A 467 17.29 -28.18 -4.94
C SER A 467 18.08 -28.32 -3.63
N THR A 468 18.34 -27.20 -2.94
CA THR A 468 19.09 -27.19 -1.67
C THR A 468 18.25 -27.52 -0.44
N LEU A 469 16.92 -27.65 -0.59
CA LEU A 469 15.97 -28.02 0.47
C LEU A 469 16.07 -29.50 0.87
N ARG A 470 17.22 -29.92 1.41
CA ARG A 470 17.43 -31.30 1.85
C ARG A 470 16.65 -31.62 3.12
N GLY A 471 15.90 -32.73 3.09
CA GLY A 471 15.14 -33.21 4.25
C GLY A 471 13.91 -32.37 4.61
N VAL A 472 13.53 -31.40 3.76
CA VAL A 472 12.30 -30.63 3.91
C VAL A 472 11.20 -31.31 3.09
N GLU A 473 10.13 -31.76 3.76
CA GLU A 473 8.98 -32.36 3.10
C GLU A 473 8.08 -31.26 2.50
N PRO A 474 7.91 -31.20 1.17
CA PRO A 474 7.05 -30.21 0.54
C PRO A 474 5.58 -30.48 0.86
N LEU A 475 4.75 -29.44 0.86
CA LEU A 475 3.31 -29.52 1.14
C LEU A 475 2.49 -29.18 -0.09
N SER A 476 1.40 -29.91 -0.29
CA SER A 476 0.31 -29.52 -1.18
C SER A 476 -0.86 -29.04 -0.35
N ILE A 477 -1.29 -27.80 -0.59
CA ILE A 477 -2.40 -27.16 0.13
C ILE A 477 -3.56 -27.01 -0.85
N SER A 478 -4.71 -27.56 -0.49
CA SER A 478 -5.96 -27.45 -1.23
C SER A 478 -6.96 -26.63 -0.42
N ILE A 479 -7.52 -25.58 -1.01
CA ILE A 479 -8.40 -24.63 -0.32
C ILE A 479 -9.66 -24.40 -1.15
N GLU A 480 -10.82 -24.52 -0.51
CA GLU A 480 -12.09 -24.05 -1.03
C GLU A 480 -12.59 -22.91 -0.15
N VAL A 481 -12.84 -21.74 -0.74
CA VAL A 481 -13.47 -20.61 -0.05
C VAL A 481 -14.98 -20.73 -0.23
N LEU A 482 -15.71 -20.92 0.87
CA LEU A 482 -17.14 -21.26 0.83
C LEU A 482 -18.03 -20.03 1.01
N GLY A 483 -17.67 -19.16 1.95
CA GLY A 483 -18.44 -17.97 2.26
C GLY A 483 -17.76 -17.09 3.29
N ALA A 484 -18.36 -15.94 3.58
CA ALA A 484 -17.91 -15.04 4.64
C ALA A 484 -19.09 -14.60 5.53
N ARG A 485 -18.76 -13.95 6.63
CA ARG A 485 -19.71 -13.24 7.48
C ARG A 485 -19.14 -11.90 7.89
N HIS A 486 -20.01 -10.88 7.99
CA HIS A 486 -19.70 -9.54 8.52
C HIS A 486 -18.44 -8.93 7.89
N LEU A 487 -18.34 -8.95 6.55
CA LEU A 487 -17.28 -8.19 5.89
C LEU A 487 -17.48 -6.70 6.16
N PRO A 488 -16.41 -5.94 6.40
CA PRO A 488 -16.52 -4.50 6.62
C PRO A 488 -17.03 -3.82 5.35
N LYS A 489 -17.72 -2.70 5.53
CA LYS A 489 -18.13 -1.84 4.42
C LYS A 489 -17.01 -0.86 4.08
N ASN A 490 -16.95 -0.44 2.83
CA ASN A 490 -16.10 0.64 2.38
C ASN A 490 -16.99 1.75 1.82
N GLY A 491 -17.19 2.82 2.61
CA GLY A 491 -18.14 3.88 2.29
C GLY A 491 -19.62 3.44 2.39
N ARG A 492 -20.49 4.12 1.63
CA ARG A 492 -21.95 4.02 1.78
C ARG A 492 -22.59 2.82 1.08
N GLY A 493 -21.94 2.28 0.06
CA GLY A 493 -22.47 1.20 -0.79
C GLY A 493 -22.47 -0.18 -0.13
N ILE A 494 -23.02 -1.15 -0.85
CA ILE A 494 -22.89 -2.56 -0.49
C ILE A 494 -21.66 -3.11 -1.21
N VAL A 495 -20.81 -3.82 -0.49
CA VAL A 495 -19.58 -4.36 -1.07
C VAL A 495 -19.90 -5.49 -2.07
N CYS A 496 -19.11 -5.59 -3.14
CA CYS A 496 -19.12 -6.70 -4.09
C CYS A 496 -17.86 -7.57 -3.87
N PRO A 497 -17.84 -8.50 -2.91
CA PRO A 497 -16.58 -9.03 -2.42
C PRO A 497 -16.03 -10.19 -3.27
N PHE A 498 -14.72 -10.28 -3.30
CA PHE A 498 -13.97 -11.46 -3.73
C PHE A 498 -12.76 -11.70 -2.82
N VAL A 499 -12.24 -12.92 -2.82
CA VAL A 499 -11.12 -13.32 -1.97
C VAL A 499 -9.91 -13.68 -2.83
N GLU A 500 -8.79 -13.03 -2.56
CA GLU A 500 -7.46 -13.44 -3.01
C GLU A 500 -6.83 -14.36 -1.95
N VAL A 501 -6.39 -15.54 -2.38
CA VAL A 501 -5.59 -16.48 -1.59
C VAL A 501 -4.16 -16.49 -2.15
N GLU A 502 -3.21 -16.13 -1.31
CA GLU A 502 -1.80 -15.98 -1.64
C GLU A 502 -0.94 -16.92 -0.78
N VAL A 503 -0.01 -17.62 -1.41
CA VAL A 503 1.17 -18.18 -0.73
C VAL A 503 2.33 -17.23 -0.96
N SER A 504 2.96 -16.75 0.12
CA SER A 504 4.15 -15.91 0.08
C SER A 504 5.30 -16.59 0.83
N GLY A 505 6.50 -16.57 0.27
CA GLY A 505 7.69 -17.17 0.89
C GLY A 505 8.91 -16.95 -0.01
N ALA A 506 9.60 -18.04 -0.34
CA ALA A 506 10.61 -18.02 -1.39
C ALA A 506 9.96 -17.76 -2.77
N GLU A 507 10.69 -17.17 -3.70
CA GLU A 507 10.19 -16.86 -5.05
C GLU A 507 9.55 -18.08 -5.75
N TYR A 508 10.13 -19.27 -5.57
CA TYR A 508 9.66 -20.51 -6.18
C TYR A 508 8.38 -21.09 -5.54
N ASP A 509 7.93 -20.55 -4.41
CA ASP A 509 6.68 -20.94 -3.73
C ASP A 509 5.57 -19.88 -3.87
N ASN A 510 5.89 -18.68 -4.36
CA ASN A 510 4.95 -17.58 -4.48
C ASN A 510 3.84 -17.90 -5.50
N ALA A 511 2.59 -17.85 -5.07
CA ALA A 511 1.43 -18.11 -5.93
C ALA A 511 0.19 -17.37 -5.41
N LYS A 512 -0.66 -16.90 -6.34
CA LYS A 512 -1.90 -16.18 -6.03
C LYS A 512 -3.05 -16.73 -6.86
N GLN A 513 -4.22 -16.87 -6.24
CA GLN A 513 -5.46 -17.26 -6.91
C GLN A 513 -6.62 -16.47 -6.31
N LYS A 514 -7.64 -16.15 -7.12
CA LYS A 514 -8.83 -15.42 -6.66
C LYS A 514 -10.14 -16.14 -6.95
N THR A 515 -11.14 -15.88 -6.09
CA THR A 515 -12.54 -16.26 -6.31
C THR A 515 -13.17 -15.37 -7.37
N GLU A 516 -14.41 -15.70 -7.74
CA GLU A 516 -15.28 -14.77 -8.46
C GLU A 516 -15.81 -13.69 -7.51
N ILE A 517 -16.43 -12.67 -8.09
CA ILE A 517 -17.05 -11.56 -7.36
C ILE A 517 -18.49 -11.95 -7.01
N VAL A 518 -18.88 -11.70 -5.77
CA VAL A 518 -20.29 -11.77 -5.34
C VAL A 518 -20.85 -10.36 -5.40
N ALA A 519 -21.98 -10.17 -6.08
CA ALA A 519 -22.61 -8.85 -6.17
C ALA A 519 -23.37 -8.52 -4.87
N ASP A 520 -23.23 -7.27 -4.42
CA ASP A 520 -24.08 -6.62 -3.41
C ASP A 520 -24.31 -7.44 -2.12
N ASN A 521 -23.26 -8.08 -1.59
CA ASN A 521 -23.38 -8.84 -0.34
C ASN A 521 -22.07 -8.91 0.46
N GLY A 522 -21.94 -8.05 1.48
CA GLY A 522 -20.87 -8.15 2.49
C GLY A 522 -21.24 -8.90 3.77
N LEU A 523 -22.54 -9.09 4.04
CA LEU A 523 -22.99 -9.62 5.33
C LEU A 523 -22.80 -11.14 5.42
N ASN A 524 -23.12 -11.87 4.35
CA ASN A 524 -23.07 -13.33 4.30
C ASN A 524 -22.85 -13.90 2.88
N PRO A 525 -21.85 -13.40 2.11
CA PRO A 525 -21.61 -13.88 0.75
C PRO A 525 -21.24 -15.37 0.73
N LEU A 526 -21.66 -16.04 -0.33
CA LEU A 526 -21.29 -17.42 -0.67
C LEU A 526 -20.61 -17.42 -2.02
N TRP A 527 -19.44 -18.05 -2.13
CA TRP A 527 -18.74 -18.22 -3.39
C TRP A 527 -19.02 -19.59 -3.99
N THR A 528 -19.03 -19.66 -5.32
CA THR A 528 -19.10 -20.93 -6.05
C THR A 528 -17.92 -21.81 -5.63
N PRO A 529 -18.15 -23.09 -5.26
CA PRO A 529 -17.08 -23.99 -4.87
C PRO A 529 -16.01 -24.09 -5.96
N LYS A 530 -14.84 -23.52 -5.66
CA LYS A 530 -13.65 -23.53 -6.51
C LYS A 530 -12.46 -23.96 -5.67
N GLN A 531 -11.77 -24.99 -6.13
CA GLN A 531 -10.65 -25.57 -5.41
C GLN A 531 -9.33 -24.93 -5.87
N PHE A 532 -8.68 -24.21 -4.96
CA PHE A 532 -7.36 -23.62 -5.16
C PHE A 532 -6.28 -24.61 -4.72
N HIS A 533 -5.29 -24.84 -5.57
CA HIS A 533 -4.17 -25.74 -5.28
C HIS A 533 -2.87 -24.97 -5.23
N PHE A 534 -2.11 -25.15 -4.15
CA PHE A 534 -0.80 -24.54 -3.95
C PHE A 534 0.24 -25.63 -3.62
N GLN A 535 1.43 -25.52 -4.22
CA GLN A 535 2.57 -26.37 -3.93
C GLN A 535 3.60 -25.54 -3.17
N VAL A 536 3.95 -25.95 -1.96
CA VAL A 536 4.87 -25.25 -1.07
C VAL A 536 6.08 -26.13 -0.84
N SER A 537 7.22 -25.73 -1.41
CA SER A 537 8.47 -26.47 -1.35
C SER A 537 9.17 -26.27 -0.01
N ASN A 538 9.17 -25.04 0.50
CA ASN A 538 9.76 -24.67 1.79
C ASN A 538 8.68 -24.23 2.79
N PRO A 539 7.92 -25.16 3.40
CA PRO A 539 6.86 -24.81 4.34
C PRO A 539 7.36 -24.13 5.62
N ASP A 540 8.65 -24.23 5.95
CA ASP A 540 9.26 -23.56 7.11
C ASP A 540 9.40 -22.04 6.92
N PHE A 541 9.38 -21.57 5.67
CA PHE A 541 9.41 -20.15 5.30
C PHE A 541 8.32 -19.84 4.27
N ALA A 542 7.09 -20.18 4.62
CA ALA A 542 5.92 -19.88 3.80
C ALA A 542 4.76 -19.36 4.64
N PHE A 543 4.00 -18.45 4.06
CA PHE A 543 2.83 -17.82 4.61
C PHE A 543 1.63 -18.10 3.71
N LEU A 544 0.48 -18.36 4.31
CA LEU A 544 -0.80 -18.38 3.64
C LEU A 544 -1.56 -17.12 4.02
N ARG A 545 -1.93 -16.32 3.02
CA ARG A 545 -2.58 -15.02 3.17
C ARG A 545 -3.91 -15.03 2.45
N PHE A 546 -4.95 -14.59 3.16
CA PHE A 546 -6.27 -14.30 2.62
C PHE A 546 -6.44 -12.79 2.60
N VAL A 547 -6.86 -12.24 1.47
CA VAL A 547 -7.25 -10.83 1.35
C VAL A 547 -8.64 -10.78 0.75
N VAL A 548 -9.53 -10.07 1.43
CA VAL A 548 -10.86 -9.79 0.92
C VAL A 548 -10.82 -8.40 0.30
N TYR A 549 -11.21 -8.34 -0.95
CA TYR A 549 -11.37 -7.11 -1.71
C TYR A 549 -12.84 -6.93 -2.06
N GLU A 550 -13.24 -5.71 -2.38
CA GLU A 550 -14.43 -5.44 -3.19
C GLU A 550 -14.01 -4.97 -4.58
N GLU A 551 -14.86 -5.24 -5.55
CA GLU A 551 -14.84 -4.53 -6.83
C GLU A 551 -15.86 -3.40 -6.78
N ASP A 552 -15.41 -2.16 -6.93
CA ASP A 552 -16.31 -1.01 -6.94
C ASP A 552 -17.00 -0.80 -8.31
N MET A 553 -17.87 0.21 -8.40
CA MET A 553 -18.58 0.54 -9.65
C MET A 553 -17.67 0.98 -10.81
N PHE A 554 -16.39 1.24 -10.53
CA PHE A 554 -15.36 1.60 -11.52
C PHE A 554 -14.42 0.42 -11.84
N SER A 555 -14.73 -0.77 -11.34
CA SER A 555 -13.91 -1.99 -11.47
C SER A 555 -12.51 -1.87 -10.85
N ASP A 556 -12.35 -0.99 -9.85
CA ASP A 556 -11.15 -0.95 -9.03
C ASP A 556 -11.30 -1.91 -7.84
N GLU A 557 -10.21 -2.61 -7.50
CA GLU A 557 -10.14 -3.56 -6.39
C GLU A 557 -9.79 -2.81 -5.09
N ASN A 558 -10.75 -2.64 -4.17
CA ASN A 558 -10.54 -1.95 -2.90
C ASN A 558 -10.38 -2.96 -1.75
N PHE A 559 -9.41 -2.72 -0.87
CA PHE A 559 -9.15 -3.58 0.28
C PHE A 559 -10.29 -3.52 1.30
N LEU A 560 -10.76 -4.67 1.77
CA LEU A 560 -11.71 -4.76 2.89
C LEU A 560 -11.05 -5.32 4.15
N ALA A 561 -10.41 -6.48 4.04
CA ALA A 561 -9.86 -7.19 5.19
C ALA A 561 -8.77 -8.18 4.80
N GLN A 562 -7.99 -8.67 5.76
CA GLN A 562 -6.98 -9.69 5.53
C GLN A 562 -6.79 -10.65 6.70
N ALA A 563 -6.19 -11.79 6.43
CA ALA A 563 -5.60 -12.66 7.44
C ALA A 563 -4.38 -13.40 6.88
N THR A 564 -3.22 -13.27 7.54
CA THR A 564 -1.96 -13.93 7.15
C THR A 564 -1.49 -14.89 8.25
N PHE A 565 -1.09 -16.10 7.87
CA PHE A 565 -0.64 -17.16 8.78
C PHE A 565 0.62 -17.84 8.27
N LEU A 566 1.48 -18.35 9.16
CA LEU A 566 2.55 -19.29 8.78
C LEU A 566 1.97 -20.64 8.37
N VAL A 567 2.47 -21.22 7.27
CA VAL A 567 1.99 -22.51 6.74
C VAL A 567 2.09 -23.64 7.76
N LYS A 568 3.19 -23.71 8.53
CA LYS A 568 3.37 -24.73 9.59
C LYS A 568 2.33 -24.66 10.72
N GLY A 569 1.65 -23.53 10.90
CA GLY A 569 0.64 -23.35 11.94
C GLY A 569 -0.79 -23.68 11.51
N LEU A 570 -1.01 -24.07 10.25
CA LEU A 570 -2.34 -24.27 9.70
C LEU A 570 -2.98 -25.58 10.19
N LYS A 571 -4.31 -25.55 10.35
CA LYS A 571 -5.14 -26.71 10.68
C LYS A 571 -6.00 -27.08 9.48
N THR A 572 -6.36 -28.36 9.35
CA THR A 572 -7.15 -28.90 8.22
C THR A 572 -8.65 -29.03 8.55
N GLY A 573 -9.47 -29.30 7.52
CA GLY A 573 -10.92 -29.43 7.57
C GLY A 573 -11.66 -28.12 7.32
N PHE A 574 -12.92 -28.04 7.75
CA PHE A 574 -13.68 -26.79 7.74
C PHE A 574 -13.18 -25.87 8.86
N ARG A 575 -12.72 -24.68 8.49
CA ARG A 575 -12.11 -23.72 9.41
C ARG A 575 -12.67 -22.32 9.16
N ALA A 576 -12.87 -21.61 10.26
CA ALA A 576 -13.06 -20.17 10.22
C ALA A 576 -11.70 -19.49 10.07
N VAL A 577 -11.63 -18.46 9.22
CA VAL A 577 -10.49 -17.55 9.08
C VAL A 577 -10.92 -16.20 9.64
N PRO A 578 -10.57 -15.88 10.90
CA PRO A 578 -10.87 -14.58 11.48
C PRO A 578 -10.13 -13.48 10.72
N LEU A 579 -10.86 -12.45 10.30
CA LEU A 579 -10.33 -11.37 9.49
C LEU A 579 -9.85 -10.20 10.35
N LYS A 580 -8.91 -9.46 9.78
CA LYS A 580 -8.26 -8.29 10.38
C LYS A 580 -8.33 -7.10 9.44
N ASN A 581 -8.25 -5.89 10.00
CA ASN A 581 -8.08 -4.67 9.23
C ASN A 581 -6.65 -4.60 8.64
N ASN A 582 -6.38 -3.51 7.93
CA ASN A 582 -5.08 -3.19 7.33
C ASN A 582 -3.95 -3.04 8.38
N TYR A 583 -4.26 -2.59 9.60
CA TYR A 583 -3.34 -2.52 10.76
C TYR A 583 -3.10 -3.87 11.46
N SER A 584 -3.70 -4.96 10.97
CA SER A 584 -3.65 -6.30 11.58
C SER A 584 -4.37 -6.43 12.92
N GLU A 585 -5.33 -5.56 13.20
CA GLU A 585 -6.25 -5.62 14.32
C GLU A 585 -7.48 -6.45 13.97
N ASN A 586 -8.09 -7.11 14.96
CA ASN A 586 -9.21 -8.02 14.71
C ASN A 586 -10.47 -7.25 14.35
N LEU A 587 -11.16 -7.68 13.29
CA LEU A 587 -12.49 -7.20 12.95
C LEU A 587 -13.54 -8.02 13.69
N GLU A 588 -14.57 -7.35 14.21
CA GLU A 588 -15.62 -8.00 14.98
C GLU A 588 -16.48 -8.90 14.09
N LEU A 589 -16.62 -10.18 14.46
CA LEU A 589 -17.39 -11.22 13.74
C LEU A 589 -16.93 -11.55 12.30
N ALA A 590 -16.12 -10.69 11.68
CA ALA A 590 -15.66 -10.82 10.31
C ALA A 590 -14.81 -12.08 10.14
N SER A 591 -15.30 -13.00 9.31
CA SER A 591 -14.60 -14.27 9.08
C SER A 591 -14.96 -14.90 7.76
N LEU A 592 -14.00 -15.63 7.16
CA LEU A 592 -14.26 -16.55 6.06
C LEU A 592 -14.52 -17.95 6.61
N LEU A 593 -15.34 -18.72 5.92
CA LEU A 593 -15.43 -20.17 6.06
C LEU A 593 -14.69 -20.81 4.89
N VAL A 594 -13.66 -21.60 5.22
CA VAL A 594 -12.87 -22.34 4.23
C VAL A 594 -12.85 -23.82 4.55
N LYS A 595 -12.74 -24.65 3.52
CA LYS A 595 -12.29 -26.03 3.66
C LYS A 595 -10.84 -26.09 3.22
N ILE A 596 -9.96 -26.53 4.11
CA ILE A 596 -8.53 -26.58 3.87
C ILE A 596 -8.00 -27.99 4.13
N ASP A 597 -7.36 -28.57 3.12
CA ASP A 597 -6.71 -29.87 3.21
C ASP A 597 -5.22 -29.71 2.90
N ILE A 598 -4.36 -30.29 3.73
CA ILE A 598 -2.91 -30.20 3.62
C ILE A 598 -2.35 -31.61 3.53
N PHE A 599 -1.59 -31.86 2.48
CA PHE A 599 -1.00 -33.17 2.20
C PHE A 599 0.52 -33.04 2.05
N PRO A 600 1.29 -34.04 2.50
CA PRO A 600 2.68 -34.16 2.10
C PRO A 600 2.75 -34.40 0.59
N SER A 601 3.52 -33.58 -0.12
CA SER A 601 3.71 -33.71 -1.57
C SER A 601 4.78 -34.78 -1.82
N LYS A 602 4.37 -35.97 -2.27
CA LYS A 602 5.33 -37.03 -2.61
C LYS A 602 6.07 -36.65 -3.90
N GLN A 603 7.37 -36.35 -3.80
CA GLN A 603 8.25 -36.34 -4.96
C GLN A 603 8.63 -37.80 -5.29
N GLU A 604 7.98 -38.40 -6.27
CA GLU A 604 8.56 -39.54 -7.00
C GLU A 604 9.22 -39.02 -8.27
N ASN A 605 10.41 -39.55 -8.54
CA ASN A 605 11.33 -39.19 -9.62
C ASN A 605 10.62 -38.82 -10.95
N GLY A 606 10.66 -37.54 -11.31
CA GLY A 606 10.63 -37.09 -12.71
C GLY A 606 9.31 -37.12 -13.47
N GLU A 607 8.21 -37.66 -12.92
CA GLU A 607 6.89 -37.58 -13.56
C GLU A 607 5.86 -36.87 -12.66
N ILE A 608 5.27 -35.80 -13.20
CA ILE A 608 4.17 -35.06 -12.56
C ILE A 608 2.98 -36.02 -12.47
N ASN A 609 2.72 -36.54 -11.28
CA ASN A 609 1.60 -37.43 -11.05
C ASN A 609 0.31 -36.59 -10.97
N LEU A 610 -0.33 -36.36 -12.12
CA LEU A 610 -1.67 -35.78 -12.25
C LEU A 610 -2.77 -36.71 -11.67
N PHE A 611 -2.39 -37.88 -11.14
CA PHE A 611 -3.29 -38.97 -10.77
C PHE A 611 -3.71 -39.03 -9.29
N SER A 612 -3.18 -38.18 -8.41
CA SER A 612 -3.67 -38.11 -7.02
C SER A 612 -4.97 -37.30 -6.90
N ALA A 613 -5.23 -36.37 -7.83
CA ALA A 613 -6.49 -35.62 -7.90
C ALA A 613 -7.63 -36.41 -8.55
N SER A 614 -7.34 -37.32 -9.49
CA SER A 614 -8.36 -38.14 -10.17
C SER A 614 -8.88 -39.32 -9.34
N ALA A 615 -8.08 -39.86 -8.42
CA ALA A 615 -8.53 -40.94 -7.52
C ALA A 615 -9.62 -40.49 -6.51
N LEU A 616 -9.73 -39.20 -6.23
CA LEU A 616 -10.84 -38.63 -5.43
C LEU A 616 -12.12 -38.42 -6.26
N ARG A 617 -12.00 -38.33 -7.60
CA ARG A 617 -13.15 -38.14 -8.49
C ARG A 617 -13.97 -39.42 -8.66
N GLU A 618 -13.35 -40.59 -8.59
CA GLU A 618 -14.06 -41.88 -8.70
C GLU A 618 -14.74 -42.31 -7.39
N ARG A 619 -14.13 -42.08 -6.21
CA ARG A 619 -14.78 -42.47 -4.94
C ARG A 619 -15.98 -41.61 -4.54
N ALA A 620 -16.07 -40.37 -5.02
CA ALA A 620 -17.24 -39.52 -4.81
C ALA A 620 -18.35 -39.77 -5.87
N GLY A 621 -17.98 -40.24 -7.07
CA GLY A 621 -18.91 -40.53 -8.17
C GLY A 621 -19.69 -41.84 -8.03
N ASP A 622 -19.10 -42.86 -7.40
CA ASP A 622 -19.73 -44.18 -7.32
C ASP A 622 -20.81 -44.33 -6.24
N ALA A 623 -20.82 -43.47 -5.21
CA ALA A 623 -21.89 -43.46 -4.21
C ALA A 623 -23.21 -42.88 -4.74
N SER A 624 -23.17 -42.10 -5.83
CA SER A 624 -24.34 -41.46 -6.43
C SER A 624 -24.97 -42.27 -7.57
N SER A 625 -24.26 -43.28 -8.08
CA SER A 625 -24.62 -43.98 -9.32
C SER A 625 -25.31 -45.33 -9.09
N GLN A 626 -25.30 -45.88 -7.87
CA GLN A 626 -25.97 -47.15 -7.54
C GLN A 626 -27.39 -47.02 -6.98
N LEU A 627 -27.95 -45.81 -6.88
CA LEU A 627 -29.31 -45.59 -6.34
C LEU A 627 -30.38 -45.30 -7.40
N LEU A 628 -30.05 -45.31 -8.70
CA LEU A 628 -30.98 -44.87 -9.76
C LEU A 628 -31.42 -45.95 -10.77
N ALA A 629 -31.27 -47.23 -10.43
CA ALA A 629 -31.77 -48.31 -11.30
C ALA A 629 -32.48 -49.41 -10.51
N SER A 630 -33.71 -49.15 -10.07
CA SER A 630 -34.76 -50.18 -9.90
C SER A 630 -36.15 -49.54 -9.78
N ARG A 631 -37.05 -49.97 -10.67
CA ARG A 631 -38.41 -49.49 -10.91
C ARG A 631 -39.37 -49.71 -9.71
N GLY A 632 -40.16 -48.66 -9.44
CA GLY A 632 -41.64 -48.68 -9.51
C GLY A 632 -42.46 -49.38 -8.41
N ARG A 633 -43.15 -48.58 -7.58
CA ARG A 633 -44.63 -48.62 -7.37
C ARG A 633 -45.08 -47.60 -6.32
N GLU A 634 -46.33 -47.17 -6.48
CA GLU A 634 -47.07 -46.09 -5.84
C GLU A 634 -47.11 -46.13 -4.28
N GLY A 635 -47.15 -44.95 -3.65
CA GLY A 635 -47.47 -44.81 -2.22
C GLY A 635 -47.13 -43.43 -1.62
N SER A 636 -48.15 -42.74 -1.12
CA SER A 636 -48.25 -41.44 -0.41
C SER A 636 -46.98 -40.71 0.08
N PHE A 637 -46.93 -39.41 -0.22
CA PHE A 637 -45.86 -38.45 0.06
C PHE A 637 -46.20 -37.62 1.31
N ASP A 638 -46.15 -38.21 2.50
CA ASP A 638 -46.10 -37.43 3.76
C ASP A 638 -45.66 -38.34 4.92
N SER A 639 -44.40 -38.25 5.35
CA SER A 639 -43.84 -38.84 6.60
C SER A 639 -42.32 -38.85 6.71
N ARG A 640 -41.55 -38.39 5.70
CA ARG A 640 -40.06 -38.49 5.70
C ARG A 640 -39.27 -37.22 6.02
N TYR A 641 -39.92 -36.14 6.47
CA TYR A 641 -39.24 -34.89 6.83
C TYR A 641 -39.22 -34.56 8.33
N GLN A 642 -39.60 -35.50 9.21
CA GLN A 642 -39.72 -35.23 10.64
C GLN A 642 -38.64 -35.85 11.53
N GLN A 643 -37.68 -36.58 10.96
CA GLN A 643 -36.62 -37.26 11.73
C GLN A 643 -35.29 -36.48 11.88
N PRO A 644 -34.85 -35.60 10.94
CA PRO A 644 -33.58 -34.87 11.14
C PRO A 644 -33.65 -33.68 12.10
N PHE A 645 -34.86 -33.22 12.47
CA PHE A 645 -35.06 -32.03 13.32
C PHE A 645 -35.07 -32.35 14.83
N GLU A 646 -35.43 -33.57 15.22
CA GLU A 646 -35.41 -33.98 16.64
C GLU A 646 -33.97 -34.26 17.12
N ASP A 647 -33.12 -34.88 16.28
CA ASP A 647 -31.71 -35.14 16.62
C ASP A 647 -30.88 -33.86 16.80
N PHE A 648 -31.24 -32.77 16.11
CA PHE A 648 -30.58 -31.47 16.27
C PHE A 648 -30.97 -30.76 17.57
N ARG A 649 -32.20 -30.97 18.06
CA ARG A 649 -32.66 -30.43 19.35
C ARG A 649 -32.01 -31.15 20.54
N VAL A 650 -31.88 -32.47 20.47
CA VAL A 650 -31.26 -33.28 21.53
C VAL A 650 -29.77 -32.94 21.72
N SER A 651 -29.05 -32.59 20.64
CA SER A 651 -27.64 -32.17 20.72
C SER A 651 -27.44 -30.78 21.34
N GLN A 652 -28.41 -29.88 21.16
CA GLN A 652 -28.36 -28.51 21.71
C GLN A 652 -28.62 -28.49 23.22
N GLU A 653 -29.53 -29.32 23.72
CA GLU A 653 -29.78 -29.49 25.17
C GLU A 653 -28.57 -30.14 25.88
N GLN A 654 -27.92 -31.13 25.25
CA GLN A 654 -26.71 -31.76 25.81
C GLN A 654 -25.50 -30.78 25.87
N LEU A 655 -25.42 -29.81 24.96
CA LEU A 655 -24.40 -28.75 24.99
C LEU A 655 -24.70 -27.67 26.06
N ALA A 656 -25.98 -27.36 26.29
CA ALA A 656 -26.40 -26.43 27.35
C ALA A 656 -26.12 -26.99 28.76
N ASP A 657 -26.40 -28.28 28.98
CA ASP A 657 -26.09 -28.96 30.25
C ASP A 657 -24.58 -29.01 30.55
N HIS A 658 -23.76 -29.12 29.51
CA HIS A 658 -22.30 -29.11 29.64
C HIS A 658 -21.74 -27.72 29.99
N PHE A 659 -22.41 -26.65 29.57
CA PHE A 659 -22.07 -25.26 29.91
C PHE A 659 -22.49 -24.91 31.36
N GLU A 660 -23.70 -25.28 31.79
CA GLU A 660 -24.15 -25.06 33.17
C GLU A 660 -23.30 -25.84 34.20
N SER A 661 -22.89 -27.08 33.88
CA SER A 661 -22.02 -27.87 34.77
C SER A 661 -20.62 -27.27 34.91
N ARG A 662 -20.15 -26.50 33.92
CA ARG A 662 -18.84 -25.84 33.94
C ARG A 662 -18.87 -24.57 34.78
N GLU A 663 -19.93 -23.77 34.73
CA GLU A 663 -20.11 -22.60 35.59
C GLU A 663 -20.27 -22.97 37.07
N ARG A 664 -21.01 -24.03 37.39
CA ARG A 664 -21.14 -24.52 38.79
C ARG A 664 -19.81 -25.02 39.39
N ARG A 665 -18.85 -25.46 38.56
CA ARG A 665 -17.50 -25.85 39.00
C ARG A 665 -16.55 -24.66 39.19
N VAL A 666 -16.77 -23.55 38.48
CA VAL A 666 -15.97 -22.32 38.64
C VAL A 666 -16.42 -21.54 39.90
N LEU A 667 -17.71 -21.51 40.21
CA LEU A 667 -18.24 -20.88 41.44
C LEU A 667 -17.92 -21.64 42.75
N ARG A 668 -17.52 -22.91 42.69
CA ARG A 668 -17.09 -23.68 43.88
C ARG A 668 -15.60 -23.52 44.22
N ARG A 669 -14.79 -22.85 43.40
CA ARG A 669 -13.34 -22.65 43.63
C ARG A 669 -12.96 -21.28 44.20
N THR A 670 -13.91 -20.36 44.36
CA THR A 670 -13.68 -18.99 44.87
C THR A 670 -14.26 -18.73 46.27
N ARG A 671 -14.54 -19.78 47.06
CA ARG A 671 -15.07 -19.66 48.44
C ARG A 671 -14.34 -20.52 49.48
N VAL A 672 -13.00 -20.50 49.52
CA VAL A 672 -12.25 -20.90 50.72
C VAL A 672 -10.93 -20.13 50.79
N ASN A 673 -10.91 -19.03 51.55
CA ASN A 673 -9.80 -18.53 52.38
C ASN A 673 -9.97 -17.03 52.63
N GLY A 674 -10.82 -16.71 53.59
CA GLY A 674 -10.77 -15.47 54.35
C GLY A 674 -10.66 -15.84 55.83
N ASP A 675 -9.69 -15.22 56.49
CA ASP A 675 -9.53 -15.03 57.94
C ASP A 675 -8.96 -16.17 58.80
N ASN A 676 -7.67 -16.03 59.16
CA ASN A 676 -7.34 -15.76 60.56
C ASN A 676 -6.01 -15.04 60.75
N ARG A 677 -6.08 -14.05 61.65
CA ARG A 677 -5.09 -13.07 62.12
C ARG A 677 -3.89 -13.71 62.83
N LEU A 678 -2.71 -13.12 62.67
CA LEU A 678 -1.96 -12.34 63.68
C LEU A 678 -0.69 -11.72 63.08
#